data_AF-A0AAW0BWC1-F1
#
_entry.id   AF-A0AAW0BWC1-F1
#
_cell.length_a   1.000
_cell.length_b   1.000
_cell.length_c   1.000
_cell.angle_alpha   90.00
_cell.angle_beta   90.00
_cell.angle_gamma   90.00
#
_symmetry.space_group_name_H-M   'P 1'
#
loop_
_entity.id
_entity.type
_entity.pdbx_description
1 polymer ?
#
loop_
_entity_poly.entity_id
_entity_poly.type
_entity_poly.pdbx_seq_one_letter_code
_entity_poly.pdbx_strand_id
1 'polypeptide(L)'
;MGQRHQAFLIVRLTPTSSEGQQPRSYYRCVSALHHQSCYGHLPVAATRRFLNLLKNPENAAIVRDEIHRAHGRYGRQGDEPDVPESAFPYTKFLLVQAFNMDIDNPFGAYASGVGFEDSFLNPNIGWFGYDNHNGVTVIDISDPLNPAYCHSKGRGRVLDADEYIGEYRQVFIGDTVLEVVQGYIASLKDERVITADVLSQVWPQSFYPHYPHPKEEPASTTQPAEECSTTTIPPLADIALKQVIEHCISNDTFEPLETLADMPGKIESISVALFSQGPLPDSAGIIMDRVLQYELQNNGGLVDLSSARCTFTANVIRTVVTRLPSDAVKAIDLTGSQTITIEVIIDILTIFPSLIRLTLLDTNVTDEQVVDLLYTWPKLFYHIQDFIHPTLLVHRPPPSAALPDDDDRHNRMYPSRLSCFVPALPKLKALPDDPEELHALHQQVFSGPESFTVMFTGGNLPTSGLGPAVASIPFFYPEKVLRGLIKCLDRPRWLSLSQRLSSHGLQFLQRSPKIRRIDCVGLHRSIGNVPIGGTYDRFLAHGWLFVLDYSSRKDKAWYGFIRIDEEARRASLLDAVEAARRAQKEKKEDTMISGDKEKDNKQTKYELESAVERRLAALALDAMKVYDIRGFADAVEKEGRPRPSEDVMAAFEEIIGGNKYPIPEQTSPPYPFRVMELGEAQVLFRVLIGEVNLFHADRM
;
A
#
# COMPACT_ATOMS: atom_id res chain seq x y z
N MET A 1 10.16 -29.15 -3.87
CA MET A 1 10.71 -27.79 -3.89
C MET A 1 10.10 -27.06 -5.07
N GLY A 2 9.57 -25.84 -4.86
CA GLY A 2 8.87 -25.09 -5.90
C GLY A 2 9.82 -24.55 -6.98
N GLN A 3 9.28 -24.36 -8.18
CA GLN A 3 9.96 -23.74 -9.31
C GLN A 3 10.06 -22.22 -9.08
N ARG A 4 11.28 -21.72 -8.91
CA ARG A 4 11.58 -20.33 -8.53
C ARG A 4 11.77 -19.43 -9.74
N HIS A 5 11.34 -18.18 -9.65
CA HIS A 5 11.55 -17.11 -10.64
C HIS A 5 11.83 -15.80 -9.92
N GLN A 6 12.59 -14.90 -10.55
CA GLN A 6 12.89 -13.58 -9.98
C GLN A 6 12.41 -12.48 -10.93
N ALA A 7 11.93 -11.37 -10.37
CA ALA A 7 11.59 -10.17 -11.11
C ALA A 7 12.42 -9.00 -10.60
N PHE A 8 13.01 -8.22 -11.49
CA PHE A 8 13.83 -7.05 -11.17
C PHE A 8 13.17 -5.80 -11.74
N LEU A 9 13.18 -4.72 -10.97
CA LEU A 9 12.83 -3.38 -11.44
C LEU A 9 14.10 -2.57 -11.61
N ILE A 10 14.27 -1.99 -12.79
CA ILE A 10 15.38 -1.09 -13.10
C ILE A 10 14.84 0.28 -13.45
N VAL A 11 15.60 1.31 -13.12
CA VAL A 11 15.26 2.70 -13.43
C VAL A 11 16.52 3.50 -13.74
N ARG A 12 16.37 4.50 -14.60
CA ARG A 12 17.42 5.45 -14.93
C ARG A 12 17.45 6.58 -13.90
N LEU A 13 18.49 6.62 -13.06
CA LEU A 13 18.69 7.59 -11.99
C LEU A 13 19.97 8.40 -12.18
N THR A 14 19.99 9.60 -11.57
CA THR A 14 21.22 10.39 -11.43
C THR A 14 21.89 9.98 -10.12
N PRO A 15 23.17 9.55 -10.11
CA PRO A 15 23.81 9.09 -8.88
C PRO A 15 24.25 10.24 -7.97
N THR A 16 24.46 9.95 -6.67
CA THR A 16 24.77 10.94 -5.60
C THR A 16 26.04 11.75 -5.81
N SER A 17 27.05 11.22 -6.51
CA SER A 17 28.32 11.93 -6.64
C SER A 17 29.06 11.54 -7.92
N SER A 18 29.26 12.54 -8.76
CA SER A 18 30.50 12.67 -9.51
C SER A 18 30.84 14.15 -9.47
N GLU A 19 31.38 14.60 -8.33
CA GLU A 19 31.83 15.98 -8.14
C GLU A 19 32.66 16.41 -9.37
N GLY A 20 32.17 17.43 -10.09
CA GLY A 20 32.84 18.00 -11.25
C GLY A 20 32.54 17.34 -12.61
N GLN A 21 31.77 16.26 -12.69
CA GLN A 21 31.27 15.73 -13.97
C GLN A 21 29.82 16.18 -14.21
N GLN A 22 29.45 16.36 -15.50
CA GLN A 22 28.05 16.61 -15.84
C GLN A 22 27.19 15.45 -15.32
N PRO A 23 26.05 15.73 -14.64
CA PRO A 23 25.20 14.70 -14.07
C PRO A 23 24.71 13.78 -15.19
N ARG A 24 25.25 12.57 -15.24
CA ARG A 24 24.84 11.54 -16.19
C ARG A 24 23.94 10.55 -15.48
N SER A 25 22.83 10.22 -16.11
CA SER A 25 21.91 9.23 -15.61
C SER A 25 22.31 7.81 -16.06
N TYR A 26 22.14 6.84 -15.16
CA TYR A 26 22.50 5.43 -15.36
C TYR A 26 21.34 4.54 -14.92
N TYR A 27 21.27 3.34 -15.48
CA TYR A 27 20.31 2.34 -15.00
C TYR A 27 20.78 1.72 -13.67
N ARG A 28 19.86 1.62 -12.72
CA ARG A 28 20.06 1.02 -11.38
C ARG A 28 18.93 0.05 -11.08
N CYS A 29 19.25 -1.11 -10.49
CA CYS A 29 18.25 -2.00 -9.92
C CYS A 29 17.71 -1.40 -8.62
N VAL A 30 16.40 -1.23 -8.52
CA VAL A 30 15.74 -0.61 -7.36
C VAL A 30 14.82 -1.53 -6.59
N SER A 31 14.47 -2.67 -7.18
CA SER A 31 13.72 -3.71 -6.51
C SER A 31 14.01 -5.07 -7.13
N ALA A 32 14.01 -6.11 -6.30
CA ALA A 32 14.11 -7.49 -6.71
C ALA A 32 13.07 -8.31 -5.94
N LEU A 33 12.30 -9.13 -6.65
CA LEU A 33 11.28 -10.03 -6.11
C LEU A 33 11.67 -11.47 -6.43
N HIS A 34 11.51 -12.36 -5.46
CA HIS A 34 11.69 -13.80 -5.60
C HIS A 34 10.37 -14.53 -5.35
N HIS A 35 9.91 -15.28 -6.34
CA HIS A 35 8.64 -15.99 -6.29
C HIS A 35 8.84 -17.51 -6.36
N GLN A 36 8.35 -18.25 -5.36
CA GLN A 36 8.60 -19.69 -5.20
C GLN A 36 7.72 -20.61 -6.08
N SER A 37 6.77 -20.05 -6.82
CA SER A 37 5.83 -20.81 -7.67
C SER A 37 5.42 -20.05 -8.93
N CYS A 38 6.33 -19.29 -9.54
CA CYS A 38 6.06 -18.55 -10.78
C CYS A 38 6.89 -19.20 -11.89
N TYR A 39 6.24 -19.90 -12.81
CA TYR A 39 6.91 -20.69 -13.84
C TYR A 39 6.05 -20.83 -15.09
N GLY A 40 6.65 -21.33 -16.17
CA GLY A 40 5.96 -21.45 -17.46
C GLY A 40 5.48 -20.09 -17.96
N HIS A 41 4.17 -19.93 -18.08
CA HIS A 41 3.56 -18.69 -18.57
C HIS A 41 3.27 -17.64 -17.49
N LEU A 42 3.39 -18.00 -16.21
CA LEU A 42 3.06 -17.10 -15.11
C LEU A 42 3.91 -15.82 -15.09
N PRO A 43 5.23 -15.85 -15.38
CA PRO A 43 6.03 -14.63 -15.48
C PRO A 43 5.54 -13.65 -16.55
N VAL A 44 5.11 -14.16 -17.71
CA VAL A 44 4.60 -13.35 -18.81
C VAL A 44 3.26 -12.72 -18.44
N ALA A 45 2.37 -13.50 -17.83
CA ALA A 45 1.10 -13.01 -17.31
C ALA A 45 1.29 -11.92 -16.23
N ALA A 46 2.19 -12.17 -15.28
CA ALA A 46 2.53 -11.21 -14.23
C ALA A 46 3.15 -9.92 -14.79
N THR A 47 4.02 -10.04 -15.80
CA THR A 47 4.62 -8.88 -16.49
C THR A 47 3.53 -8.02 -17.11
N ARG A 48 2.63 -8.61 -17.91
CA ARG A 48 1.48 -7.89 -18.49
C ARG A 48 0.67 -7.16 -17.43
N ARG A 49 0.31 -7.83 -16.33
CA ARG A 49 -0.44 -7.19 -15.23
C ARG A 49 0.32 -6.01 -14.64
N PHE A 50 1.62 -6.16 -14.40
CA PHE A 50 2.44 -5.08 -13.87
C PHE A 50 2.51 -3.89 -14.84
N LEU A 51 2.72 -4.12 -16.14
CA LEU A 51 2.72 -3.04 -17.14
C LEU A 51 1.36 -2.32 -17.18
N ASN A 52 0.25 -3.05 -17.11
CA ASN A 52 -1.09 -2.45 -17.03
C ASN A 52 -1.27 -1.60 -15.77
N LEU A 53 -0.76 -2.07 -14.62
CA LEU A 53 -0.78 -1.32 -13.36
C LEU A 53 0.07 -0.05 -13.46
N LEU A 54 1.25 -0.12 -14.07
CA LEU A 54 2.12 1.06 -14.27
C LEU A 54 1.51 2.08 -15.22
N LYS A 55 0.88 1.63 -16.31
CA LYS A 55 0.25 2.50 -17.32
C LYS A 55 -1.02 3.20 -16.82
N ASN A 56 -1.54 2.84 -15.65
CA ASN A 56 -2.59 3.62 -15.02
C ASN A 56 -2.01 4.99 -14.62
N PRO A 57 -2.57 6.13 -15.08
CA PRO A 57 -1.98 7.45 -14.87
C PRO A 57 -1.74 7.80 -13.39
N GLU A 58 -2.59 7.31 -12.50
CA GLU A 58 -2.52 7.60 -11.08
C GLU A 58 -1.40 6.82 -10.40
N ASN A 59 -1.26 5.53 -10.75
CA ASN A 59 -0.14 4.72 -10.31
C ASN A 59 1.17 5.28 -10.89
N ALA A 60 1.17 5.67 -12.17
CA ALA A 60 2.31 6.28 -12.84
C ALA A 60 2.78 7.56 -12.13
N ALA A 61 1.86 8.41 -11.68
CA ALA A 61 2.19 9.62 -10.93
C ALA A 61 2.93 9.29 -9.63
N ILE A 62 2.45 8.30 -8.87
CA ILE A 62 3.12 7.85 -7.63
C ILE A 62 4.49 7.25 -7.92
N VAL A 63 4.61 6.39 -8.94
CA VAL A 63 5.89 5.77 -9.32
C VAL A 63 6.88 6.85 -9.78
N ARG A 64 6.44 7.86 -10.53
CA ARG A 64 7.28 9.01 -10.92
C ARG A 64 7.77 9.80 -9.72
N ASP A 65 6.92 10.01 -8.71
CA ASP A 65 7.34 10.65 -7.46
C ASP A 65 8.41 9.82 -6.72
N GLU A 66 8.26 8.49 -6.63
CA GLU A 66 9.30 7.62 -6.05
C GLU A 66 10.62 7.71 -6.83
N ILE A 67 10.57 7.73 -8.16
CA ILE A 67 11.73 7.89 -9.04
C ILE A 67 12.36 9.28 -8.85
N HIS A 68 11.54 10.33 -8.81
CA HIS A 68 11.97 11.72 -8.62
C HIS A 68 12.79 11.84 -7.33
N ARG A 69 12.24 11.34 -6.21
CA ARG A 69 12.90 11.35 -4.91
C ARG A 69 14.17 10.51 -4.88
N ALA A 70 14.33 9.52 -5.75
CA ALA A 70 15.52 8.68 -5.83
C ALA A 70 16.70 9.35 -6.57
N HIS A 71 16.47 10.38 -7.38
CA HIS A 71 17.56 11.10 -8.05
C HIS A 71 18.52 11.73 -7.04
N GLY A 72 19.82 11.53 -7.24
CA GLY A 72 20.89 12.04 -6.40
C GLY A 72 21.04 11.36 -5.04
N ARG A 73 20.31 10.25 -4.78
CA ARG A 73 20.36 9.56 -3.48
C ARG A 73 21.21 8.29 -3.46
N TYR A 74 21.35 7.60 -4.58
CA TYR A 74 22.02 6.31 -4.66
C TYR A 74 23.24 6.31 -5.59
N GLY A 75 24.21 5.44 -5.32
CA GLY A 75 25.33 5.15 -6.20
C GLY A 75 24.93 4.26 -7.38
N ARG A 76 25.89 3.95 -8.26
CA ARG A 76 25.71 2.93 -9.32
C ARG A 76 25.58 1.53 -8.70
N GLN A 77 25.31 0.52 -9.52
CA GLN A 77 25.23 -0.86 -9.02
C GLN A 77 26.57 -1.28 -8.39
N GLY A 78 26.54 -1.59 -7.09
CA GLY A 78 27.72 -1.97 -6.32
C GLY A 78 28.49 -0.80 -5.72
N ASP A 79 28.07 0.45 -5.98
CA ASP A 79 28.65 1.66 -5.39
C ASP A 79 27.71 2.23 -4.30
N GLU A 80 28.31 2.82 -3.27
CA GLU A 80 27.58 3.53 -2.21
C GLU A 80 27.07 4.93 -2.68
N PRO A 81 25.96 5.45 -2.12
CA PRO A 81 25.05 4.77 -1.20
C PRO A 81 24.22 3.69 -1.91
N ASP A 82 24.04 2.55 -1.24
CA ASP A 82 23.19 1.47 -1.75
C ASP A 82 21.71 1.87 -1.81
N VAL A 83 20.95 1.20 -2.69
CA VAL A 83 19.50 1.35 -2.69
C VAL A 83 18.94 0.54 -1.51
N PRO A 84 18.27 1.15 -0.52
CA PRO A 84 17.69 0.40 0.58
C PRO A 84 16.52 -0.46 0.07
N GLU A 85 16.25 -1.57 0.76
CA GLU A 85 15.12 -2.45 0.44
C GLU A 85 13.76 -1.73 0.52
N SER A 86 13.67 -0.58 1.19
CA SER A 86 12.46 0.22 1.34
C SER A 86 12.33 1.40 0.36
N ALA A 87 13.22 1.58 -0.62
CA ALA A 87 13.25 2.79 -1.45
C ALA A 87 12.01 3.06 -2.34
N PHE A 88 11.33 2.01 -2.80
CA PHE A 88 10.22 2.08 -3.77
C PHE A 88 9.00 1.26 -3.30
N PRO A 89 8.43 1.58 -2.13
CA PRO A 89 7.43 0.72 -1.49
C PRO A 89 6.14 0.59 -2.30
N TYR A 90 5.68 1.65 -2.97
CA TYR A 90 4.49 1.60 -3.82
C TYR A 90 4.74 0.78 -5.08
N THR A 91 5.83 1.05 -5.79
CA THR A 91 6.18 0.28 -6.99
C THR A 91 6.36 -1.21 -6.65
N LYS A 92 6.97 -1.50 -5.49
CA LYS A 92 7.08 -2.86 -4.93
C LYS A 92 5.71 -3.48 -4.69
N PHE A 93 4.79 -2.73 -4.10
CA PHE A 93 3.41 -3.16 -3.91
C PHE A 93 2.70 -3.53 -5.21
N LEU A 94 2.84 -2.73 -6.27
CA LEU A 94 2.32 -3.06 -7.59
C LEU A 94 2.96 -4.34 -8.15
N LEU A 95 4.27 -4.51 -7.96
CA LEU A 95 5.01 -5.69 -8.43
C LEU A 95 4.52 -6.96 -7.72
N VAL A 96 4.39 -6.93 -6.40
CA VAL A 96 3.86 -8.05 -5.63
C VAL A 96 2.43 -8.35 -6.03
N GLN A 97 1.57 -7.35 -6.21
CA GLN A 97 0.21 -7.62 -6.70
C GLN A 97 0.22 -8.35 -8.04
N ALA A 98 1.04 -7.90 -8.98
CA ALA A 98 1.11 -8.50 -10.30
C ALA A 98 1.63 -9.95 -10.29
N PHE A 99 2.65 -10.24 -9.46
CA PHE A 99 3.31 -11.55 -9.41
C PHE A 99 2.64 -12.54 -8.46
N ASN A 100 2.07 -12.06 -7.36
CA ASN A 100 1.46 -12.91 -6.35
C ASN A 100 -0.04 -13.12 -6.59
N MET A 101 -0.72 -12.25 -7.34
CA MET A 101 -2.15 -12.37 -7.63
C MET A 101 -2.41 -12.59 -9.11
N ASP A 102 -3.04 -13.70 -9.46
CA ASP A 102 -3.58 -13.91 -10.80
C ASP A 102 -5.08 -13.63 -10.78
N ILE A 103 -5.46 -12.40 -11.15
CA ILE A 103 -6.87 -12.01 -11.28
C ILE A 103 -7.39 -12.17 -12.71
N ASP A 104 -6.51 -12.44 -13.67
CA ASP A 104 -6.86 -12.64 -15.08
C ASP A 104 -7.52 -13.99 -15.32
N ASN A 105 -7.36 -14.93 -14.39
CA ASN A 105 -8.01 -16.22 -14.44
C ASN A 105 -9.40 -16.16 -13.76
N PRO A 106 -10.50 -15.97 -14.53
CA PRO A 106 -11.85 -15.95 -13.96
C PRO A 106 -12.23 -17.30 -13.33
N PHE A 107 -11.53 -18.38 -13.70
CA PHE A 107 -11.81 -19.74 -13.23
C PHE A 107 -11.07 -20.09 -11.93
N GLY A 108 -10.24 -19.19 -11.39
CA GLY A 108 -9.49 -19.49 -10.19
C GLY A 108 -8.44 -18.45 -9.91
N ALA A 109 -8.89 -17.25 -9.48
CA ALA A 109 -7.96 -16.27 -8.96
C ALA A 109 -7.13 -16.91 -7.85
N TYR A 110 -5.82 -16.99 -8.04
CA TYR A 110 -4.91 -17.57 -7.06
C TYR A 110 -4.04 -16.46 -6.49
N ALA A 111 -3.75 -16.60 -5.19
CA ALA A 111 -2.71 -15.86 -4.52
C ALA A 111 -1.58 -16.84 -4.22
N SER A 112 -0.38 -16.60 -4.75
CA SER A 112 0.82 -17.37 -4.46
C SER A 112 1.93 -16.46 -3.99
N GLY A 113 2.92 -17.00 -3.28
CA GLY A 113 4.00 -16.23 -2.68
C GLY A 113 4.11 -16.49 -1.18
N VAL A 114 5.18 -16.01 -0.57
CA VAL A 114 5.48 -16.26 0.86
C VAL A 114 4.99 -15.11 1.75
N GLY A 115 4.67 -13.95 1.15
CA GLY A 115 4.28 -12.74 1.85
C GLY A 115 4.77 -11.52 1.07
N PHE A 116 4.35 -10.31 1.47
CA PHE A 116 4.86 -9.08 0.86
C PHE A 116 6.37 -8.91 1.16
N GLU A 117 6.76 -8.96 2.43
CA GLU A 117 8.13 -8.72 2.88
C GLU A 117 9.08 -9.88 2.53
N ASP A 118 8.66 -11.13 2.77
CA ASP A 118 9.50 -12.33 2.57
C ASP A 118 9.83 -12.64 1.11
N SER A 119 9.16 -11.97 0.16
CA SER A 119 9.39 -12.19 -1.27
C SER A 119 10.41 -11.22 -1.85
N PHE A 120 10.74 -10.11 -1.19
CA PHE A 120 11.74 -9.18 -1.73
C PHE A 120 13.17 -9.64 -1.45
N LEU A 121 14.03 -9.39 -2.43
CA LEU A 121 15.47 -9.52 -2.30
C LEU A 121 16.08 -8.12 -2.22
N ASN A 122 17.29 -8.06 -1.66
CA ASN A 122 18.10 -6.84 -1.67
C ASN A 122 18.31 -6.38 -3.14
N PRO A 123 17.97 -5.12 -3.51
CA PRO A 123 18.09 -4.65 -4.89
C PRO A 123 19.54 -4.53 -5.37
N ASN A 124 20.51 -4.54 -4.46
CA ASN A 124 21.94 -4.45 -4.75
C ASN A 124 22.57 -5.79 -5.14
N ILE A 125 21.78 -6.88 -5.17
CA ILE A 125 22.28 -8.20 -5.56
C ILE A 125 22.68 -8.24 -7.04
N GLY A 126 23.62 -9.14 -7.36
CA GLY A 126 23.99 -9.42 -8.74
C GLY A 126 22.92 -10.19 -9.52
N TRP A 127 23.07 -10.21 -10.84
CA TRP A 127 22.31 -11.04 -11.76
C TRP A 127 22.36 -12.51 -11.31
N PHE A 128 21.21 -13.14 -11.04
CA PHE A 128 21.12 -14.53 -10.54
C PHE A 128 21.83 -14.78 -9.19
N GLY A 129 21.85 -13.79 -8.28
CA GLY A 129 22.44 -13.94 -6.94
C GLY A 129 21.78 -15.01 -6.04
N TYR A 130 20.64 -15.57 -6.45
CA TYR A 130 19.95 -16.65 -5.74
C TYR A 130 19.49 -17.75 -6.71
N ASP A 131 19.17 -18.92 -6.13
CA ASP A 131 18.71 -20.09 -6.87
C ASP A 131 17.41 -19.81 -7.63
N ASN A 132 17.53 -19.79 -8.96
CA ASN A 132 16.48 -19.44 -9.88
C ASN A 132 16.39 -20.47 -11.00
N HIS A 133 15.30 -21.21 -11.02
CA HIS A 133 15.10 -22.35 -11.93
C HIS A 133 14.41 -21.95 -13.23
N ASN A 134 13.68 -20.83 -13.23
CA ASN A 134 12.81 -20.43 -14.34
C ASN A 134 13.26 -19.13 -15.00
N GLY A 135 14.44 -18.63 -14.66
CA GLY A 135 14.94 -17.39 -15.23
C GLY A 135 14.39 -16.14 -14.54
N VAL A 136 14.70 -14.99 -15.13
CA VAL A 136 14.43 -13.68 -14.56
C VAL A 136 13.52 -12.88 -15.48
N THR A 137 12.71 -12.01 -14.90
CA THR A 137 12.02 -10.92 -15.59
C THR A 137 12.67 -9.62 -15.17
N VAL A 138 12.92 -8.70 -16.11
CA VAL A 138 13.42 -7.36 -15.82
C VAL A 138 12.44 -6.36 -16.41
N ILE A 139 12.11 -5.31 -15.65
CA ILE A 139 11.15 -4.28 -16.05
C ILE A 139 11.78 -2.91 -15.83
N ASP A 140 11.85 -2.12 -16.90
CA ASP A 140 12.31 -0.74 -16.89
C ASP A 140 11.13 0.18 -16.59
N ILE A 141 11.19 0.84 -15.43
CA ILE A 141 10.15 1.74 -14.93
C ILE A 141 10.51 3.21 -15.11
N SER A 142 11.57 3.54 -15.87
CA SER A 142 12.06 4.91 -16.04
C SER A 142 10.98 5.88 -16.58
N ASP A 143 10.08 5.36 -17.42
CA ASP A 143 8.82 6.02 -17.76
C ASP A 143 7.66 5.05 -17.49
N PRO A 144 6.92 5.22 -16.39
CA PRO A 144 5.84 4.30 -16.04
C PRO A 144 4.69 4.21 -17.07
N LEU A 145 4.51 5.23 -17.92
CA LEU A 145 3.53 5.18 -19.01
C LEU A 145 4.05 4.47 -20.26
N ASN A 146 5.37 4.38 -20.42
CA ASN A 146 6.03 3.68 -21.52
C ASN A 146 7.10 2.69 -20.99
N PRO A 147 6.69 1.72 -20.15
CA PRO A 147 7.63 0.79 -19.54
C PRO A 147 8.22 -0.15 -20.60
N ALA A 148 9.38 -0.73 -20.30
CA ALA A 148 9.93 -1.82 -21.08
C ALA A 148 10.14 -3.06 -20.24
N TYR A 149 10.22 -4.22 -20.88
CA TYR A 149 10.46 -5.46 -20.18
C TYR A 149 11.40 -6.38 -20.96
N CYS A 150 11.95 -7.38 -20.29
CA CYS A 150 12.45 -8.56 -20.94
C CYS A 150 12.43 -9.76 -20.00
N HIS A 151 12.57 -10.94 -20.56
CA HIS A 151 12.86 -12.15 -19.81
C HIS A 151 14.27 -12.66 -20.12
N SER A 152 14.80 -13.52 -19.25
CA SER A 152 16.05 -14.23 -19.52
C SER A 152 16.07 -15.58 -18.82
N LYS A 153 16.38 -16.64 -19.57
CA LYS A 153 16.72 -17.96 -19.03
C LYS A 153 18.23 -18.16 -19.13
N GLY A 154 18.93 -18.02 -18.00
CA GLY A 154 20.38 -18.23 -17.92
C GLY A 154 21.22 -16.97 -18.16
N ARG A 155 22.46 -17.17 -18.64
CA ARG A 155 23.51 -16.14 -18.66
C ARG A 155 23.38 -15.20 -19.86
N GLY A 156 22.46 -14.23 -19.75
CA GLY A 156 22.52 -12.97 -20.49
C GLY A 156 21.83 -12.95 -21.86
N ARG A 157 21.05 -13.98 -22.21
CA ARG A 157 20.16 -13.91 -23.39
C ARG A 157 18.90 -13.14 -23.02
N VAL A 158 18.67 -12.04 -23.73
CA VAL A 158 17.44 -11.28 -23.61
C VAL A 158 16.37 -11.91 -24.50
N LEU A 159 15.19 -12.12 -23.92
CA LEU A 159 14.05 -12.78 -24.55
C LEU A 159 12.81 -11.88 -24.46
N ASP A 160 12.06 -11.79 -25.55
CA ASP A 160 10.69 -11.28 -25.49
C ASP A 160 9.72 -12.34 -24.90
N ALA A 161 8.42 -12.03 -24.88
CA ALA A 161 7.42 -12.95 -24.33
C ALA A 161 7.25 -14.24 -25.17
N ASP A 162 7.31 -14.16 -26.51
CA ASP A 162 7.14 -15.32 -27.38
C ASP A 162 8.37 -16.23 -27.30
N GLU A 163 9.56 -15.67 -27.35
CA GLU A 163 10.82 -16.39 -27.20
C GLU A 163 10.91 -17.10 -25.84
N TYR A 164 10.56 -16.40 -24.76
CA TYR A 164 10.57 -16.97 -23.41
C TYR A 164 9.61 -18.16 -23.27
N ILE A 165 8.39 -18.04 -23.79
CA ILE A 165 7.42 -19.14 -23.82
C ILE A 165 7.89 -20.27 -24.76
N GLY A 166 8.52 -19.92 -25.88
CA GLY A 166 9.11 -20.86 -26.82
C GLY A 166 10.07 -21.84 -26.13
N GLU A 167 10.87 -21.34 -25.18
CA GLU A 167 11.76 -22.16 -24.35
C GLU A 167 11.01 -23.09 -23.35
N TYR A 168 9.71 -22.90 -23.14
CA TYR A 168 8.85 -23.79 -22.34
C TYR A 168 8.01 -24.77 -23.17
N ARG A 169 7.82 -24.52 -24.47
CA ARG A 169 6.94 -25.37 -25.32
C ARG A 169 7.39 -26.83 -25.40
N GLN A 170 8.65 -27.14 -25.11
CA GLN A 170 9.15 -28.51 -25.04
C GLN A 170 8.57 -29.31 -23.85
N VAL A 171 7.97 -28.66 -22.85
CA VAL A 171 7.67 -29.26 -21.53
C VAL A 171 6.20 -29.08 -21.11
N PHE A 172 5.23 -29.56 -21.91
CA PHE A 172 3.81 -29.70 -21.50
C PHE A 172 2.97 -28.42 -21.38
N ILE A 173 2.54 -27.85 -22.51
CA ILE A 173 1.40 -26.93 -22.54
C ILE A 173 0.23 -27.65 -23.22
N GLY A 174 -0.85 -27.95 -22.48
CA GLY A 174 -2.08 -28.46 -23.08
C GLY A 174 -2.80 -27.38 -23.89
N ASP A 175 -3.61 -27.77 -24.89
CA ASP A 175 -4.22 -26.86 -25.88
C ASP A 175 -4.97 -25.67 -25.26
N THR A 176 -5.70 -25.87 -24.15
CA THR A 176 -6.43 -24.79 -23.46
C THR A 176 -5.53 -23.74 -22.83
N VAL A 177 -4.32 -24.12 -22.40
CA VAL A 177 -3.35 -23.17 -21.85
C VAL A 177 -2.71 -22.37 -22.99
N LEU A 178 -2.60 -22.95 -24.19
CA LEU A 178 -1.98 -22.30 -25.33
C LEU A 178 -2.74 -21.04 -25.78
N GLU A 179 -4.07 -21.06 -25.81
CA GLU A 179 -4.89 -19.89 -26.18
C GLU A 179 -4.69 -18.72 -25.19
N VAL A 180 -4.71 -19.00 -23.89
CA VAL A 180 -4.48 -18.00 -22.84
C VAL A 180 -3.07 -17.41 -22.96
N VAL A 181 -2.07 -18.27 -23.19
CA VAL A 181 -0.67 -17.89 -23.38
C VAL A 181 -0.49 -17.01 -24.61
N GLN A 182 -1.13 -17.35 -25.73
CA GLN A 182 -1.13 -16.52 -26.94
C GLN A 182 -1.76 -15.15 -26.68
N GLY A 183 -2.81 -15.08 -25.86
CA GLY A 183 -3.39 -13.80 -25.43
C GLY A 183 -2.39 -12.92 -24.68
N TYR A 184 -1.59 -13.49 -23.78
CA TYR A 184 -0.54 -12.75 -23.06
C TYR A 184 0.59 -12.29 -23.99
N ILE A 185 1.09 -13.17 -24.86
CA ILE A 185 2.12 -12.84 -25.85
C ILE A 185 1.64 -11.71 -26.77
N ALA A 186 0.43 -11.82 -27.31
CA ALA A 186 -0.15 -10.80 -28.18
C ALA A 186 -0.26 -9.45 -27.47
N SER A 187 -0.64 -9.43 -26.18
CA SER A 187 -0.76 -8.19 -25.40
C SER A 187 0.57 -7.51 -25.07
N LEU A 188 1.70 -8.22 -25.18
CA LEU A 188 3.03 -7.69 -24.92
C LEU A 188 3.83 -7.41 -26.20
N LYS A 189 3.26 -7.72 -27.37
CA LYS A 189 3.96 -7.64 -28.66
C LYS A 189 4.41 -6.22 -29.01
N ASP A 190 3.60 -5.23 -28.65
CA ASP A 190 3.86 -3.82 -28.94
C ASP A 190 4.61 -3.11 -27.80
N GLU A 191 4.95 -3.85 -26.73
CA GLU A 191 5.71 -3.30 -25.61
C GLU A 191 7.20 -3.31 -25.91
N ARG A 192 7.91 -2.28 -25.45
CA ARG A 192 9.35 -2.15 -25.68
C ARG A 192 10.11 -3.27 -24.96
N VAL A 193 10.99 -3.96 -25.68
CA VAL A 193 11.86 -4.99 -25.11
C VAL A 193 13.18 -4.34 -24.66
N ILE A 194 13.59 -4.59 -23.41
CA ILE A 194 14.88 -4.12 -22.87
C ILE A 194 16.01 -4.76 -23.67
N THR A 195 17.08 -4.02 -23.94
CA THR A 195 18.22 -4.51 -24.70
C THR A 195 19.35 -4.99 -23.79
N ALA A 196 20.26 -5.81 -24.32
CA ALA A 196 21.39 -6.33 -23.55
C ALA A 196 22.35 -5.23 -23.06
N ASP A 197 22.47 -4.11 -23.79
CA ASP A 197 23.28 -2.96 -23.36
C ASP A 197 22.72 -2.30 -22.10
N VAL A 198 21.39 -2.17 -21.98
CA VAL A 198 20.74 -1.67 -20.76
C VAL A 198 21.04 -2.59 -19.58
N LEU A 199 20.92 -3.91 -19.76
CA LEU A 199 21.24 -4.87 -18.70
C LEU A 199 22.73 -4.87 -18.32
N SER A 200 23.62 -4.64 -19.29
CA SER A 200 25.06 -4.52 -19.04
C SER A 200 25.42 -3.27 -18.25
N GLN A 201 24.61 -2.20 -18.31
CA GLN A 201 24.79 -1.02 -17.47
C GLN A 201 24.39 -1.31 -16.02
N VAL A 202 23.35 -2.11 -15.80
CA VAL A 202 22.88 -2.47 -14.44
C VAL A 202 23.80 -3.51 -13.81
N TRP A 203 24.15 -4.59 -14.51
CA TRP A 203 24.95 -5.70 -13.98
C TRP A 203 26.18 -6.01 -14.85
N PRO A 204 27.18 -5.12 -14.89
CA PRO A 204 28.32 -5.25 -15.82
C PRO A 204 29.07 -6.58 -15.68
N GLN A 205 29.28 -7.05 -14.45
CA GLN A 205 30.01 -8.30 -14.17
C GLN A 205 29.34 -9.55 -14.77
N SER A 206 28.03 -9.51 -15.01
CA SER A 206 27.26 -10.67 -15.47
C SER A 206 27.13 -10.76 -16.98
N PHE A 207 27.39 -9.64 -17.68
CA PHE A 207 27.34 -9.54 -19.14
C PHE A 207 28.74 -9.43 -19.77
N TYR A 208 29.79 -9.32 -18.95
CA TYR A 208 31.19 -9.41 -19.39
C TYR A 208 31.61 -10.88 -19.60
N PRO A 209 32.38 -11.24 -20.65
CA PRO A 209 33.02 -10.40 -21.68
C PRO A 209 32.19 -10.19 -22.95
N HIS A 210 30.96 -10.72 -23.02
CA HIS A 210 30.17 -10.78 -24.26
C HIS A 210 29.72 -9.41 -24.78
N TYR A 211 29.63 -8.41 -23.89
CA TYR A 211 29.31 -7.04 -24.23
C TYR A 211 30.44 -6.16 -23.71
N PRO A 212 31.41 -5.75 -24.56
CA PRO A 212 32.43 -4.79 -24.14
C PRO A 212 31.71 -3.54 -23.66
N HIS A 213 32.19 -2.95 -22.55
CA HIS A 213 31.62 -1.73 -22.01
C HIS A 213 31.35 -0.76 -23.16
N PRO A 214 30.10 -0.32 -23.36
CA PRO A 214 29.81 0.73 -24.32
C PRO A 214 30.81 1.83 -24.02
N LYS A 215 31.65 2.20 -25.01
CA LYS A 215 32.53 3.36 -24.86
C LYS A 215 31.62 4.47 -24.37
N GLU A 216 31.96 5.05 -23.23
CA GLU A 216 31.12 6.03 -22.55
C GLU A 216 30.95 7.24 -23.47
N GLU A 217 30.04 7.17 -24.42
CA GLU A 217 29.71 8.30 -25.27
C GLU A 217 29.11 9.35 -24.34
N PRO A 218 29.60 10.60 -24.35
CA PRO A 218 29.01 11.67 -23.56
C PRO A 218 27.53 11.66 -23.88
N ALA A 219 26.70 11.63 -22.84
CA ALA A 219 25.25 11.58 -23.00
C ALA A 219 24.86 12.76 -23.89
N SER A 220 24.64 12.50 -25.18
CA SER A 220 23.92 13.43 -26.02
C SER A 220 22.60 13.56 -25.31
N THR A 221 22.32 14.75 -24.81
CA THR A 221 21.00 15.18 -24.32
C THR A 221 20.06 15.22 -25.50
N THR A 222 19.97 14.12 -26.24
CA THR A 222 18.79 13.76 -26.99
C THR A 222 17.81 13.38 -25.88
N GLN A 223 17.15 14.40 -25.31
CA GLN A 223 15.76 14.24 -24.89
C GLN A 223 15.10 13.37 -25.96
N PRO A 224 14.28 12.36 -25.60
CA PRO A 224 13.56 11.57 -26.58
C PRO A 224 13.03 12.56 -27.60
N ALA A 225 13.54 12.48 -28.83
CA ALA A 225 13.24 13.45 -29.86
C ALA A 225 11.73 13.57 -29.82
N GLU A 226 11.21 14.74 -29.41
CA GLU A 226 9.78 15.02 -29.45
C GLU A 226 9.35 14.50 -30.81
N GLU A 227 8.61 13.38 -30.79
CA GLU A 227 8.27 12.66 -32.01
C GLU A 227 7.74 13.70 -32.96
N CYS A 228 8.50 13.92 -34.05
CA CYS A 228 8.38 15.05 -34.96
C CYS A 228 6.92 15.46 -35.06
N SER A 229 6.53 16.40 -34.19
CA SER A 229 5.16 16.84 -34.10
C SER A 229 5.04 17.60 -35.39
N THR A 230 4.39 16.96 -36.37
CA THR A 230 4.15 17.51 -37.69
C THR A 230 3.74 18.94 -37.44
N THR A 231 4.62 19.89 -37.77
CA THR A 231 4.57 21.28 -37.33
C THR A 231 3.36 21.91 -37.98
N THR A 232 2.22 21.62 -37.38
CA THR A 232 0.94 22.20 -37.70
C THR A 232 1.09 23.58 -37.10
N ILE A 233 1.36 24.54 -37.99
CA ILE A 233 1.43 25.95 -37.62
C ILE A 233 0.19 26.22 -36.77
N PRO A 234 0.34 26.60 -35.48
CA PRO A 234 -0.80 26.79 -34.62
C PRO A 234 -1.72 27.84 -35.24
N PRO A 235 -3.04 27.66 -35.17
CA PRO A 235 -4.01 28.65 -35.63
C PRO A 235 -3.61 30.06 -35.20
N LEU A 236 -3.80 31.05 -36.07
CA LEU A 236 -3.49 32.47 -35.76
C LEU A 236 -4.15 32.94 -34.46
N ALA A 237 -5.31 32.36 -34.10
CA ALA A 237 -6.01 32.60 -32.86
C ALA A 237 -5.18 32.21 -31.62
N ASP A 238 -4.42 31.11 -31.67
CA ASP A 238 -3.63 30.63 -30.53
C ASP A 238 -2.39 31.50 -30.33
N ILE A 239 -1.77 31.94 -31.43
CA ILE A 239 -0.66 32.90 -31.40
C ILE A 239 -1.13 34.24 -30.82
N ALA A 240 -2.28 34.74 -31.26
CA ALA A 240 -2.85 35.99 -30.75
C ALA A 240 -3.23 35.85 -29.26
N LEU A 241 -3.83 34.72 -28.86
CA LEU A 241 -4.21 34.48 -27.47
C LEU A 241 -3.00 34.41 -26.55
N LYS A 242 -1.92 33.74 -26.98
CA LYS A 242 -0.66 33.70 -26.25
C LYS A 242 -0.11 35.11 -25.99
N GLN A 243 -0.11 35.99 -26.99
CA GLN A 243 0.32 37.37 -26.84
C GLN A 243 -0.57 38.18 -25.87
N VAL A 244 -1.89 37.95 -25.90
CA VAL A 244 -2.82 38.60 -24.97
C VAL A 244 -2.52 38.14 -23.54
N ILE A 245 -2.30 36.85 -23.31
CA ILE A 245 -1.99 36.31 -21.98
C ILE A 245 -0.65 36.85 -21.47
N GLU A 246 0.40 36.84 -22.30
CA GLU A 246 1.71 37.42 -21.95
C GLU A 246 1.59 38.90 -21.59
N HIS A 247 0.75 39.64 -22.32
CA HIS A 247 0.45 41.04 -22.02
C HIS A 247 -0.33 41.20 -20.70
N CYS A 248 -1.33 40.35 -20.43
CA CYS A 248 -2.09 40.36 -19.19
C CYS A 248 -1.20 40.05 -17.98
N ILE A 249 -0.31 39.05 -18.08
CA ILE A 249 0.65 38.69 -17.03
C ILE A 249 1.64 39.84 -16.79
N SER A 250 2.16 40.46 -17.85
CA SER A 250 3.15 41.54 -17.73
C SER A 250 2.58 42.81 -17.11
N ASN A 251 1.29 43.09 -17.31
CA ASN A 251 0.62 44.30 -16.82
C ASN A 251 -0.27 44.06 -15.59
N ASP A 252 -0.36 42.82 -15.11
CA ASP A 252 -1.22 42.42 -13.99
C ASP A 252 -2.72 42.74 -14.21
N THR A 253 -3.18 42.66 -15.46
CA THR A 253 -4.56 43.01 -15.86
C THR A 253 -5.21 41.88 -16.66
N PHE A 254 -6.18 41.18 -16.05
CA PHE A 254 -6.82 39.98 -16.62
C PHE A 254 -8.25 40.21 -17.15
N GLU A 255 -8.82 41.41 -17.00
CA GLU A 255 -10.18 41.74 -17.48
C GLU A 255 -10.45 41.39 -18.97
N PRO A 256 -9.48 41.56 -19.91
CA PRO A 256 -9.71 41.18 -21.31
C PRO A 256 -9.93 39.67 -21.47
N LEU A 257 -9.24 38.86 -20.68
CA LEU A 257 -9.37 37.39 -20.72
C LEU A 257 -10.69 36.93 -20.13
N GLU A 258 -11.20 37.63 -19.12
CA GLU A 258 -12.54 37.35 -18.58
C GLU A 258 -13.62 37.53 -19.64
N THR A 259 -13.56 38.64 -20.39
CA THR A 259 -14.51 38.90 -21.49
C THR A 259 -14.40 37.84 -22.60
N LEU A 260 -13.20 37.35 -22.87
CA LEU A 260 -12.98 36.27 -23.84
C LEU A 260 -13.46 34.91 -23.32
N ALA A 261 -13.35 34.65 -22.01
CA ALA A 261 -13.77 33.39 -21.40
C ALA A 261 -15.28 33.16 -21.51
N ASP A 262 -16.07 34.23 -21.61
CA ASP A 262 -17.53 34.17 -21.84
C ASP A 262 -17.90 33.72 -23.26
N MET A 263 -16.93 33.64 -24.19
CA MET A 263 -17.17 33.15 -25.55
C MET A 263 -17.09 31.62 -25.62
N PRO A 264 -18.05 30.94 -26.29
CA PRO A 264 -18.05 29.48 -26.42
C PRO A 264 -16.74 28.93 -27.00
N GLY A 265 -16.15 27.94 -26.32
CA GLY A 265 -14.91 27.27 -26.73
C GLY A 265 -13.62 28.06 -26.49
N LYS A 266 -13.68 29.33 -26.07
CA LYS A 266 -12.47 30.14 -25.81
C LYS A 266 -11.82 29.84 -24.48
N ILE A 267 -12.61 29.45 -23.48
CA ILE A 267 -12.09 29.13 -22.15
C ILE A 267 -11.12 27.93 -22.15
N GLU A 268 -11.33 26.96 -23.03
CA GLU A 268 -10.41 25.83 -23.23
C GLU A 268 -9.06 26.31 -23.80
N SER A 269 -9.09 27.15 -24.84
CA SER A 269 -7.87 27.75 -25.40
C SER A 269 -7.16 28.65 -24.38
N ILE A 270 -7.92 29.42 -23.58
CA ILE A 270 -7.37 30.25 -22.51
C ILE A 270 -6.71 29.37 -21.46
N SER A 271 -7.38 28.30 -21.01
CA SER A 271 -6.83 27.32 -20.07
C SER A 271 -5.47 26.82 -20.56
N VAL A 272 -5.40 26.19 -21.73
CA VAL A 272 -4.16 25.62 -22.29
C VAL A 272 -3.05 26.67 -22.37
N ALA A 273 -3.38 27.87 -22.87
CA ALA A 273 -2.40 28.92 -23.05
C ALA A 273 -1.96 29.57 -21.73
N LEU A 274 -2.84 29.66 -20.72
CA LEU A 274 -2.56 30.24 -19.40
C LEU A 274 -1.68 29.29 -18.58
N PHE A 275 -1.97 27.99 -18.59
CA PHE A 275 -1.15 26.96 -17.95
C PHE A 275 0.25 26.85 -18.58
N SER A 276 0.39 27.14 -19.88
CA SER A 276 1.70 27.15 -20.53
C SER A 276 2.61 28.32 -20.10
N GLN A 277 2.11 29.27 -19.30
CA GLN A 277 2.88 30.43 -18.86
C GLN A 277 3.47 30.21 -17.46
N GLY A 278 4.50 30.98 -17.14
CA GLY A 278 5.19 30.93 -15.84
C GLY A 278 4.29 31.26 -14.65
N PRO A 279 4.85 31.43 -13.45
CA PRO A 279 4.07 31.62 -12.23
C PRO A 279 3.04 32.75 -12.40
N LEU A 280 1.78 32.45 -12.10
CA LEU A 280 0.69 33.40 -12.26
C LEU A 280 0.66 34.39 -11.09
N PRO A 281 0.46 35.69 -11.33
CA PRO A 281 0.30 36.68 -10.27
C PRO A 281 -1.02 36.47 -9.51
N ASP A 282 -1.11 36.99 -8.29
CA ASP A 282 -2.30 36.83 -7.43
C ASP A 282 -3.58 37.40 -8.08
N SER A 283 -3.46 38.42 -8.95
CA SER A 283 -4.58 39.01 -9.70
C SER A 283 -5.22 38.02 -10.71
N ALA A 284 -4.49 36.99 -11.14
CA ALA A 284 -4.99 35.96 -12.04
C ALA A 284 -6.06 35.07 -11.40
N GLY A 285 -6.27 35.15 -10.08
CA GLY A 285 -7.25 34.32 -9.36
C GLY A 285 -8.67 34.41 -9.91
N ILE A 286 -9.10 35.53 -10.50
CA ILE A 286 -10.45 35.67 -11.09
C ILE A 286 -10.59 34.87 -12.39
N ILE A 287 -9.63 34.99 -13.31
CA ILE A 287 -9.67 34.20 -14.56
C ILE A 287 -9.47 32.71 -14.28
N MET A 288 -8.63 32.37 -13.29
CA MET A 288 -8.41 30.99 -12.86
C MET A 288 -9.68 30.36 -12.30
N ASP A 289 -10.45 31.10 -11.52
CA ASP A 289 -11.75 30.64 -11.02
C ASP A 289 -12.68 30.25 -12.17
N ARG A 290 -12.79 31.08 -13.23
CA ARG A 290 -13.60 30.74 -14.41
C ARG A 290 -13.09 29.48 -15.12
N VAL A 291 -11.77 29.40 -15.36
CA VAL A 291 -11.14 28.24 -16.02
C VAL A 291 -11.40 26.96 -15.24
N LEU A 292 -11.23 26.99 -13.92
CA LEU A 292 -11.38 25.82 -13.07
C LEU A 292 -12.85 25.43 -12.89
N GLN A 293 -13.79 26.39 -12.85
CA GLN A 293 -15.23 26.07 -12.88
C GLN A 293 -15.62 25.36 -14.19
N TYR A 294 -15.06 25.78 -15.32
CA TYR A 294 -15.27 25.10 -16.60
C TYR A 294 -14.69 23.68 -16.59
N GLU A 295 -13.46 23.52 -16.10
CA GLU A 295 -12.84 22.19 -15.98
C GLU A 295 -13.58 21.28 -15.01
N LEU A 296 -14.08 21.82 -13.90
CA LEU A 296 -14.85 21.08 -12.92
C LEU A 296 -16.10 20.44 -13.53
N GLN A 297 -16.79 21.17 -14.42
CA GLN A 297 -17.96 20.70 -15.15
C GLN A 297 -17.62 19.59 -16.15
N ASN A 298 -16.42 19.63 -16.75
CA ASN A 298 -16.01 18.67 -17.78
C ASN A 298 -15.27 17.44 -17.23
N ASN A 299 -14.61 17.57 -16.08
CA ASN A 299 -13.74 16.54 -15.51
C ASN A 299 -14.39 15.77 -14.34
N GLY A 300 -15.71 15.85 -14.20
CA GLY A 300 -16.45 15.10 -13.18
C GLY A 300 -16.07 15.47 -11.74
N GLY A 301 -15.71 16.73 -11.49
CA GLY A 301 -15.34 17.19 -10.16
C GLY A 301 -13.84 17.17 -9.83
N LEU A 302 -12.97 16.86 -10.79
CA LEU A 302 -11.51 16.92 -10.62
C LEU A 302 -10.98 18.34 -10.87
N VAL A 303 -10.19 18.85 -9.92
CA VAL A 303 -9.48 20.12 -9.99
C VAL A 303 -7.98 19.84 -9.96
N ASP A 304 -7.30 20.08 -11.06
CA ASP A 304 -5.85 19.88 -11.19
C ASP A 304 -5.11 21.21 -11.03
N LEU A 305 -4.43 21.36 -9.88
CA LEU A 305 -3.58 22.49 -9.52
C LEU A 305 -2.10 22.06 -9.43
N SER A 306 -1.71 21.00 -10.12
CA SER A 306 -0.34 20.50 -10.13
C SER A 306 0.64 21.48 -10.80
N SER A 307 1.90 21.46 -10.37
CA SER A 307 2.94 22.32 -10.94
C SER A 307 3.31 21.96 -12.39
N ALA A 308 3.00 20.73 -12.81
CA ALA A 308 3.11 20.31 -14.21
C ALA A 308 2.21 21.14 -15.13
N ARG A 309 1.10 21.66 -14.60
CA ARG A 309 0.22 22.59 -15.31
C ARG A 309 0.64 24.03 -15.12
N CYS A 310 0.80 24.50 -13.88
CA CYS A 310 1.21 25.87 -13.60
C CYS A 310 1.73 26.00 -12.17
N THR A 311 2.69 26.90 -11.95
CA THR A 311 3.14 27.23 -10.59
C THR A 311 2.17 28.23 -9.95
N PHE A 312 1.48 27.79 -8.89
CA PHE A 312 0.58 28.64 -8.12
C PHE A 312 1.22 29.11 -6.81
N THR A 313 0.87 30.32 -6.36
CA THR A 313 1.17 30.76 -4.99
C THR A 313 0.13 30.16 -4.03
N ALA A 314 0.49 30.02 -2.75
CA ALA A 314 -0.46 29.58 -1.72
C ALA A 314 -1.72 30.47 -1.64
N ASN A 315 -1.56 31.78 -1.87
CA ASN A 315 -2.67 32.74 -1.86
C ASN A 315 -3.62 32.55 -3.03
N VAL A 316 -3.08 32.30 -4.23
CA VAL A 316 -3.91 31.97 -5.41
C VAL A 316 -4.69 30.69 -5.15
N ILE A 317 -4.03 29.64 -4.63
CA ILE A 317 -4.71 28.37 -4.31
C ILE A 317 -5.86 28.62 -3.35
N ARG A 318 -5.65 29.34 -2.24
CA ARG A 318 -6.73 29.66 -1.27
C ARG A 318 -7.86 30.48 -1.90
N THR A 319 -7.51 31.49 -2.69
CA THR A 319 -8.50 32.37 -3.35
C THR A 319 -9.37 31.61 -4.32
N VAL A 320 -8.76 30.71 -5.10
CA VAL A 320 -9.47 29.86 -6.05
C VAL A 320 -10.33 28.83 -5.32
N VAL A 321 -9.75 28.11 -4.36
CA VAL A 321 -10.44 27.07 -3.58
C VAL A 321 -11.68 27.61 -2.88
N THR A 322 -11.63 28.82 -2.33
CA THR A 322 -12.79 29.44 -1.65
C THR A 322 -13.93 29.85 -2.59
N ARG A 323 -13.69 29.92 -3.91
CA ARG A 323 -14.69 30.30 -4.91
C ARG A 323 -15.34 29.10 -5.61
N LEU A 324 -14.68 27.94 -5.59
CA LEU A 324 -15.22 26.74 -6.20
C LEU A 324 -16.43 26.19 -5.42
N PRO A 325 -17.45 25.66 -6.13
CA PRO A 325 -18.63 25.07 -5.49
C PRO A 325 -18.26 23.81 -4.70
N SER A 326 -18.50 23.84 -3.39
CA SER A 326 -17.93 22.85 -2.46
C SER A 326 -18.49 21.43 -2.59
N ASP A 327 -19.68 21.31 -3.15
CA ASP A 327 -20.38 20.06 -3.44
C ASP A 327 -19.94 19.41 -4.75
N ALA A 328 -19.46 20.20 -5.71
CA ALA A 328 -19.03 19.73 -7.03
C ALA A 328 -17.56 19.25 -7.05
N VAL A 329 -16.70 19.79 -6.19
CA VAL A 329 -15.29 19.37 -6.10
C VAL A 329 -15.19 17.99 -5.42
N LYS A 330 -14.71 17.00 -6.17
CA LYS A 330 -14.53 15.61 -5.72
C LYS A 330 -13.08 15.22 -5.58
N ALA A 331 -12.18 15.78 -6.39
CA ALA A 331 -10.76 15.46 -6.34
C ALA A 331 -9.93 16.72 -6.56
N ILE A 332 -8.86 16.87 -5.78
CA ILE A 332 -7.88 17.94 -5.94
C ILE A 332 -6.49 17.32 -6.09
N ASP A 333 -5.77 17.70 -7.14
CA ASP A 333 -4.38 17.34 -7.36
C ASP A 333 -3.48 18.56 -7.14
N LEU A 334 -2.50 18.42 -6.24
CA LEU A 334 -1.54 19.45 -5.87
C LEU A 334 -0.10 19.03 -6.17
N THR A 335 0.09 18.00 -7.00
CA THR A 335 1.39 17.39 -7.28
C THR A 335 2.44 18.40 -7.76
N GLY A 336 3.66 18.31 -7.23
CA GLY A 336 4.81 19.11 -7.65
C GLY A 336 4.80 20.56 -7.13
N SER A 337 3.78 20.95 -6.38
CA SER A 337 3.64 22.33 -5.89
C SER A 337 4.47 22.54 -4.62
N GLN A 338 5.50 23.37 -4.73
CA GLN A 338 6.46 23.67 -3.66
C GLN A 338 6.03 24.84 -2.75
N THR A 339 4.86 25.43 -3.01
CA THR A 339 4.35 26.60 -2.28
C THR A 339 3.28 26.24 -1.25
N ILE A 340 2.95 24.96 -1.11
CA ILE A 340 1.81 24.50 -0.31
C ILE A 340 2.18 24.44 1.17
N THR A 341 1.30 24.88 2.03
CA THR A 341 1.50 24.76 3.48
C THR A 341 0.45 23.84 4.07
N ILE A 342 0.70 23.33 5.28
CA ILE A 342 -0.25 22.45 5.96
C ILE A 342 -1.59 23.17 6.20
N GLU A 343 -1.57 24.49 6.39
CA GLU A 343 -2.77 25.30 6.54
C GLU A 343 -3.58 25.39 5.24
N VAL A 344 -2.95 25.30 4.06
CA VAL A 344 -3.68 25.22 2.78
C VAL A 344 -4.42 23.89 2.70
N ILE A 345 -3.81 22.80 3.17
CA ILE A 345 -4.46 21.49 3.21
C ILE A 345 -5.66 21.52 4.15
N ILE A 346 -5.50 22.08 5.36
CA ILE A 346 -6.59 22.22 6.34
C ILE A 346 -7.75 23.03 5.75
N ASP A 347 -7.47 24.15 5.09
CA ASP A 347 -8.48 24.95 4.40
C ASP A 347 -9.22 24.14 3.34
N ILE A 348 -8.49 23.43 2.47
CA ILE A 348 -9.07 22.58 1.41
C ILE A 348 -10.03 21.54 2.01
N LEU A 349 -9.58 20.82 3.04
CA LEU A 349 -10.39 19.77 3.67
C LEU A 349 -11.60 20.33 4.42
N THR A 350 -11.49 21.55 4.95
CA THR A 350 -12.59 22.22 5.65
C THR A 350 -13.62 22.78 4.66
N ILE A 351 -13.18 23.36 3.55
CA ILE A 351 -14.02 23.96 2.51
C ILE A 351 -14.76 22.89 1.71
N PHE A 352 -14.12 21.74 1.47
CA PHE A 352 -14.65 20.65 0.66
C PHE A 352 -14.95 19.39 1.50
N PRO A 353 -16.02 19.37 2.30
CA PRO A 353 -16.40 18.18 3.07
C PRO A 353 -16.82 17.01 2.17
N SER A 354 -17.08 17.25 0.88
CA SER A 354 -17.40 16.21 -0.10
C SER A 354 -16.21 15.73 -0.92
N LEU A 355 -15.00 16.19 -0.58
CA LEU A 355 -13.75 15.80 -1.24
C LEU A 355 -13.49 14.31 -1.02
N ILE A 356 -13.40 13.59 -2.13
CA ILE A 356 -13.15 12.15 -2.17
C ILE A 356 -11.65 11.88 -2.27
N ARG A 357 -10.89 12.77 -2.93
CA ARG A 357 -9.48 12.56 -3.19
C ARG A 357 -8.64 13.83 -3.04
N LEU A 358 -7.47 13.66 -2.44
CA LEU A 358 -6.42 14.69 -2.38
C LEU A 358 -5.06 14.07 -2.71
N THR A 359 -4.36 14.61 -3.70
CA THR A 359 -3.03 14.15 -4.12
C THR A 359 -1.95 15.19 -3.76
N LEU A 360 -0.94 14.77 -2.99
CA LEU A 360 0.17 15.58 -2.49
C LEU A 360 1.52 14.89 -2.79
N LEU A 361 1.85 14.73 -4.07
CA LEU A 361 3.13 14.17 -4.51
C LEU A 361 4.14 15.30 -4.80
N ASP A 362 5.43 15.09 -4.55
CA ASP A 362 6.48 16.10 -4.76
C ASP A 362 6.11 17.51 -4.26
N THR A 363 5.63 17.61 -3.02
CA THR A 363 5.30 18.89 -2.38
C THR A 363 6.29 19.19 -1.26
N ASN A 364 6.28 20.43 -0.78
CA ASN A 364 7.05 20.85 0.40
C ASN A 364 6.40 20.43 1.74
N VAL A 365 5.26 19.76 1.71
CA VAL A 365 4.60 19.22 2.90
C VAL A 365 5.35 17.97 3.35
N THR A 366 5.92 18.00 4.55
CA THR A 366 6.77 16.91 5.02
C THR A 366 5.97 15.72 5.53
N ASP A 367 6.65 14.57 5.63
CA ASP A 367 6.03 13.37 6.19
C ASP A 367 5.53 13.59 7.62
N GLU A 368 6.31 14.29 8.44
CA GLU A 368 5.99 14.60 9.83
C GLU A 368 4.77 15.51 9.94
N GLN A 369 4.64 16.50 9.05
CA GLN A 369 3.47 17.38 9.00
C GLN A 369 2.20 16.62 8.63
N VAL A 370 2.28 15.67 7.69
CA VAL A 370 1.14 14.84 7.33
C VAL A 370 0.74 13.94 8.50
N VAL A 371 1.70 13.28 9.16
CA VAL A 371 1.42 12.46 10.34
C VAL A 371 0.78 13.30 11.45
N ASP A 372 1.32 14.48 11.75
CA ASP A 372 0.79 15.40 12.75
C ASP A 372 -0.63 15.89 12.41
N LEU A 373 -0.89 16.20 11.14
CA LEU A 373 -2.23 16.60 10.67
C LEU A 373 -3.25 15.46 10.84
N LEU A 374 -2.86 14.23 10.49
CA LEU A 374 -3.73 13.05 10.62
C LEU A 374 -4.04 12.73 12.09
N TYR A 375 -3.09 13.01 12.98
CA TYR A 375 -3.26 12.82 14.42
C TYR A 375 -4.09 13.94 15.06
N THR A 376 -3.79 15.19 14.74
CA THR A 376 -4.43 16.36 15.36
C THR A 376 -5.85 16.58 14.83
N TRP A 377 -6.09 16.29 13.54
CA TRP A 377 -7.37 16.57 12.89
C TRP A 377 -7.92 15.38 12.08
N PRO A 378 -8.07 14.17 12.67
CA PRO A 378 -8.48 12.96 11.95
C PRO A 378 -9.84 13.10 11.26
N LYS A 379 -10.74 13.90 11.84
CA LYS A 379 -12.10 14.14 11.31
C LYS A 379 -12.10 14.82 9.95
N LEU A 380 -11.07 15.60 9.60
CA LEU A 380 -10.95 16.22 8.27
C LEU A 380 -10.82 15.16 7.15
N PHE A 381 -10.39 13.94 7.49
CA PHE A 381 -10.15 12.86 6.54
C PHE A 381 -11.30 11.85 6.46
N TYR A 382 -12.37 12.02 7.25
CA TYR A 382 -13.46 11.03 7.32
C TYR A 382 -14.24 10.87 6.01
N HIS A 383 -14.22 11.91 5.17
CA HIS A 383 -14.87 11.92 3.86
C HIS A 383 -13.91 11.59 2.71
N ILE A 384 -12.60 11.69 2.95
CA ILE A 384 -11.60 11.39 1.93
C ILE A 384 -11.50 9.88 1.78
N GLN A 385 -11.60 9.43 0.54
CA GLN A 385 -11.44 8.04 0.19
C GLN A 385 -10.02 7.70 -0.28
N ASP A 386 -9.32 8.65 -0.90
CA ASP A 386 -7.96 8.48 -1.41
C ASP A 386 -7.11 9.71 -1.04
N PHE A 387 -6.25 9.57 -0.04
CA PHE A 387 -5.28 10.60 0.34
C PHE A 387 -3.89 10.13 -0.05
N ILE A 388 -3.33 10.71 -1.12
CA ILE A 388 -2.09 10.25 -1.72
C ILE A 388 -0.96 11.15 -1.24
N HIS A 389 -0.12 10.63 -0.36
CA HIS A 389 1.09 11.29 0.14
C HIS A 389 2.19 10.24 0.35
N PRO A 390 3.47 10.54 0.06
CA PRO A 390 4.56 9.61 0.24
C PRO A 390 4.62 8.87 1.60
N THR A 391 4.34 9.58 2.70
CA THR A 391 4.24 8.98 4.05
C THR A 391 3.36 7.74 4.11
N LEU A 392 2.24 7.75 3.40
CA LEU A 392 1.22 6.70 3.45
C LEU A 392 1.54 5.52 2.53
N LEU A 393 2.60 5.67 1.73
CA LEU A 393 3.07 4.66 0.80
C LEU A 393 4.29 3.91 1.37
N VAL A 394 5.01 4.52 2.32
CA VAL A 394 6.18 3.92 2.96
C VAL A 394 5.74 3.08 4.16
N HIS A 395 6.08 1.79 4.13
CA HIS A 395 6.07 0.99 5.35
C HIS A 395 7.21 1.47 6.24
N ARG A 396 6.91 2.33 7.24
CA ARG A 396 7.82 2.58 8.35
C ARG A 396 7.62 1.42 9.33
N PRO A 397 8.56 0.46 9.45
CA PRO A 397 8.49 -0.44 10.59
C PRO A 397 8.46 0.43 11.86
N PRO A 398 7.67 0.07 12.88
CA PRO A 398 7.70 0.79 14.15
C PRO A 398 9.17 0.89 14.56
N PRO A 399 9.63 2.05 15.06
CA PRO A 399 11.02 2.24 15.43
C PRO A 399 11.40 1.07 16.33
N SER A 400 12.15 0.11 15.78
CA SER A 400 12.65 -1.01 16.54
C SER A 400 13.49 -0.33 17.61
N ALA A 401 13.05 -0.40 18.87
CA ALA A 401 13.82 0.12 19.98
C ALA A 401 15.20 -0.48 19.81
N ALA A 402 16.16 0.33 19.33
CA ALA A 402 17.41 -0.15 18.78
C ALA A 402 18.02 -1.06 19.83
N LEU A 403 17.92 -2.37 19.59
CA LEU A 403 18.55 -3.31 20.49
C LEU A 403 20.03 -2.95 20.36
N PRO A 404 20.71 -2.60 21.46
CA PRO A 404 22.12 -2.23 21.40
C PRO A 404 22.85 -3.30 20.58
N ASP A 405 23.74 -2.86 19.67
CA ASP A 405 24.62 -3.70 18.87
C ASP A 405 25.42 -4.60 19.83
N ASP A 406 24.83 -5.73 20.21
CA ASP A 406 25.54 -6.83 20.84
C ASP A 406 26.23 -7.55 19.68
N ASP A 407 27.55 -7.39 19.62
CA ASP A 407 28.49 -7.89 18.59
C ASP A 407 28.46 -9.42 18.35
N ASP A 408 27.58 -10.16 19.02
CA ASP A 408 27.47 -11.62 18.96
C ASP A 408 26.56 -12.10 17.80
N ARG A 409 26.85 -11.65 16.57
CA ARG A 409 26.08 -11.98 15.36
C ARG A 409 26.16 -13.46 14.93
N HIS A 410 26.95 -14.31 15.59
CA HIS A 410 27.20 -15.68 15.16
C HIS A 410 26.39 -16.77 15.89
N ASN A 411 25.58 -16.43 16.90
CA ASN A 411 24.91 -17.46 17.73
C ASN A 411 23.38 -17.31 17.89
N ARG A 412 22.70 -16.53 17.04
CA ARG A 412 21.23 -16.46 17.07
C ARG A 412 20.60 -17.66 16.35
N MET A 413 20.51 -18.78 17.08
CA MET A 413 19.37 -19.69 16.93
C MET A 413 18.11 -18.89 17.30
N TYR A 414 17.11 -18.88 16.41
CA TYR A 414 15.87 -18.07 16.45
C TYR A 414 15.40 -17.65 17.87
N PRO A 415 15.03 -16.37 18.08
CA PRO A 415 14.48 -15.93 19.36
C PRO A 415 13.26 -16.78 19.75
N SER A 416 13.09 -17.02 21.05
CA SER A 416 12.01 -17.86 21.57
C SER A 416 10.65 -17.38 21.07
N ARG A 417 9.79 -18.34 20.71
CA ARG A 417 8.48 -18.18 20.05
C ARG A 417 7.50 -17.20 20.71
N LEU A 418 7.76 -16.74 21.93
CA LEU A 418 6.92 -15.78 22.66
C LEU A 418 7.26 -14.32 22.37
N SER A 419 8.50 -14.02 21.94
CA SER A 419 8.97 -12.64 21.74
C SER A 419 8.40 -11.93 20.51
N CYS A 420 7.67 -12.64 19.64
CA CYS A 420 7.08 -12.11 18.42
C CYS A 420 5.63 -11.62 18.60
N PHE A 421 5.02 -11.84 19.78
CA PHE A 421 3.58 -11.64 20.01
C PHE A 421 3.23 -10.38 20.80
N VAL A 422 4.23 -9.66 21.28
CA VAL A 422 4.07 -8.37 21.97
C VAL A 422 5.12 -7.46 21.33
N PRO A 423 4.84 -6.17 21.05
CA PRO A 423 5.89 -5.21 20.78
C PRO A 423 6.92 -5.38 21.89
N ALA A 424 8.19 -5.15 21.58
CA ALA A 424 9.12 -4.88 22.63
C ALA A 424 8.68 -3.58 23.32
N LEU A 425 7.68 -3.65 24.20
CA LEU A 425 7.47 -2.66 25.25
C LEU A 425 8.88 -2.45 25.79
N PRO A 426 9.38 -1.20 25.82
CA PRO A 426 10.70 -0.94 26.37
C PRO A 426 10.77 -1.69 27.70
N LYS A 427 11.77 -2.59 27.83
CA LYS A 427 11.89 -3.55 28.94
C LYS A 427 11.40 -2.84 30.21
N LEU A 428 10.44 -3.38 30.96
CA LEU A 428 9.76 -2.70 32.10
C LEU A 428 10.65 -1.80 32.99
N LYS A 429 11.96 -2.08 33.10
CA LYS A 429 12.98 -1.23 33.74
C LYS A 429 13.26 0.13 33.06
N ALA A 430 12.76 0.36 31.85
CA ALA A 430 12.96 1.55 31.03
C ALA A 430 11.65 2.33 30.81
N LEU A 431 10.55 1.93 31.45
CA LEU A 431 9.33 2.74 31.45
C LEU A 431 9.59 4.01 32.27
N PRO A 432 9.32 5.20 31.72
CA PRO A 432 9.60 6.45 32.41
C PRO A 432 8.80 6.58 33.72
N ASP A 433 9.44 6.92 34.85
CA ASP A 433 8.73 7.07 36.14
C ASP A 433 7.68 8.20 36.09
N ASP A 434 7.96 9.21 35.28
CA ASP A 434 7.10 10.38 35.08
C ASP A 434 5.84 10.03 34.25
N PRO A 435 4.63 10.40 34.72
CA PRO A 435 3.39 10.18 33.98
C PRO A 435 3.33 10.89 32.62
N GLU A 436 3.99 12.04 32.45
CA GLU A 436 4.02 12.75 31.17
C GLU A 436 4.93 12.04 30.17
N GLU A 437 6.09 11.54 30.61
CA GLU A 437 6.97 10.71 29.78
C GLU A 437 6.31 9.36 29.41
N LEU A 438 5.58 8.72 30.33
CA LEU A 438 4.78 7.54 30.02
C LEU A 438 3.66 7.87 29.02
N HIS A 439 3.06 9.05 29.15
CA HIS A 439 2.08 9.53 28.19
C HIS A 439 2.69 9.75 26.81
N ALA A 440 3.88 10.38 26.74
CA ALA A 440 4.62 10.58 25.50
C ALA A 440 5.01 9.24 24.87
N LEU A 441 5.44 8.26 25.67
CA LEU A 441 5.74 6.91 25.20
C LEU A 441 4.48 6.21 24.66
N HIS A 442 3.34 6.35 25.33
CA HIS A 442 2.07 5.85 24.79
C HIS A 442 1.75 6.51 23.46
N GLN A 443 1.83 7.85 23.37
CA GLN A 443 1.63 8.55 22.10
C GLN A 443 2.60 8.01 21.04
N GLN A 444 3.86 7.74 21.37
CA GLN A 444 4.85 7.20 20.43
C GLN A 444 4.56 5.75 19.97
N VAL A 445 4.09 4.88 20.87
CA VAL A 445 3.77 3.47 20.57
C VAL A 445 2.45 3.36 19.79
N PHE A 446 1.53 4.29 20.06
CA PHE A 446 0.16 4.29 19.59
C PHE A 446 -0.16 5.50 18.68
N SER A 447 0.87 6.11 18.05
CA SER A 447 0.73 7.28 17.17
C SER A 447 0.15 6.92 15.79
N GLY A 448 -0.38 5.71 15.61
CA GLY A 448 -1.00 5.31 14.37
C GLY A 448 -2.31 6.09 14.16
N PRO A 449 -2.62 6.53 12.92
CA PRO A 449 -3.92 7.10 12.64
C PRO A 449 -5.04 6.10 12.86
N GLU A 450 -6.25 6.59 13.13
CA GLU A 450 -7.43 5.72 13.18
C GLU A 450 -7.55 4.90 11.88
N SER A 451 -7.68 3.60 12.05
CA SER A 451 -7.60 2.63 10.97
C SER A 451 -8.73 1.60 11.02
N PHE A 452 -8.90 0.88 9.92
CA PHE A 452 -9.76 -0.29 9.84
C PHE A 452 -8.89 -1.52 9.66
N THR A 453 -8.85 -2.35 10.68
CA THR A 453 -8.10 -3.60 10.66
C THR A 453 -9.02 -4.75 10.26
N VAL A 454 -8.62 -5.58 9.32
CA VAL A 454 -9.32 -6.81 8.92
C VAL A 454 -8.55 -7.99 9.48
N MET A 455 -9.24 -8.85 10.23
CA MET A 455 -8.66 -10.05 10.81
C MET A 455 -9.46 -11.29 10.43
N PHE A 456 -8.76 -12.28 9.89
CA PHE A 456 -9.32 -13.59 9.56
C PHE A 456 -8.77 -14.65 10.50
N THR A 457 -9.64 -15.36 11.22
CA THR A 457 -9.25 -16.47 12.09
C THR A 457 -9.66 -17.80 11.48
N GLY A 458 -8.68 -18.65 11.15
CA GLY A 458 -8.89 -20.01 10.69
C GLY A 458 -8.83 -21.00 11.85
N GLY A 459 -9.75 -21.97 11.89
CA GLY A 459 -9.86 -22.93 13.00
C GLY A 459 -8.63 -23.81 13.25
N ASN A 460 -8.38 -24.12 14.53
CA ASN A 460 -7.51 -25.17 15.08
C ASN A 460 -6.19 -25.48 14.33
N LEU A 461 -5.37 -24.47 14.04
CA LEU A 461 -3.95 -24.69 13.79
C LEU A 461 -3.08 -24.06 14.90
N PRO A 462 -3.11 -24.62 16.12
CA PRO A 462 -2.15 -24.23 17.16
C PRO A 462 -0.69 -24.60 16.82
N THR A 463 -0.41 -25.20 15.65
CA THR A 463 0.92 -25.74 15.31
C THR A 463 1.61 -25.09 14.10
N SER A 464 0.93 -24.32 13.23
CA SER A 464 1.55 -23.84 11.98
C SER A 464 2.36 -22.55 12.11
N GLY A 465 2.37 -21.88 13.27
CA GLY A 465 3.15 -20.65 13.49
C GLY A 465 2.71 -19.42 12.68
N LEU A 466 1.82 -19.60 11.70
CA LEU A 466 1.19 -18.53 10.93
C LEU A 466 0.08 -17.92 11.77
N GLY A 467 0.28 -16.68 12.23
CA GLY A 467 -0.77 -15.90 12.87
C GLY A 467 -1.96 -15.63 11.93
N PRO A 468 -3.12 -15.16 12.44
CA PRO A 468 -4.17 -14.56 11.61
C PRO A 468 -3.56 -13.56 10.62
N ALA A 469 -4.09 -13.59 9.40
CA ALA A 469 -3.82 -12.55 8.43
C ALA A 469 -4.48 -11.25 8.91
N VAL A 470 -3.67 -10.21 9.07
CA VAL A 470 -4.09 -8.88 9.48
C VAL A 470 -3.77 -7.90 8.35
N ALA A 471 -4.73 -7.06 7.98
CA ALA A 471 -4.51 -5.94 7.07
C ALA A 471 -5.14 -4.69 7.68
N SER A 472 -4.43 -3.57 7.72
CA SER A 472 -4.96 -2.30 8.21
C SER A 472 -5.11 -1.29 7.08
N ILE A 473 -6.24 -0.58 7.08
CA ILE A 473 -6.56 0.51 6.15
C ILE A 473 -6.68 1.79 6.97
N PRO A 474 -5.69 2.69 6.94
CA PRO A 474 -5.83 3.99 7.59
C PRO A 474 -6.92 4.81 6.87
N PHE A 475 -7.65 5.65 7.61
CA PHE A 475 -8.65 6.57 7.04
C PHE A 475 -9.71 5.87 6.19
N PHE A 476 -10.32 4.82 6.74
CA PHE A 476 -11.24 4.03 5.95
C PHE A 476 -12.54 4.79 5.65
N TYR A 477 -12.94 4.77 4.38
CA TYR A 477 -14.28 5.10 3.94
C TYR A 477 -15.18 3.86 4.12
N PRO A 478 -16.18 3.87 5.03
CA PRO A 478 -16.92 2.68 5.44
C PRO A 478 -17.50 1.88 4.27
N GLU A 479 -18.06 2.54 3.27
CA GLU A 479 -18.64 1.87 2.11
C GLU A 479 -17.57 1.17 1.24
N LYS A 480 -16.37 1.77 1.05
CA LYS A 480 -15.27 1.16 0.30
C LYS A 480 -14.82 -0.12 1.00
N VAL A 481 -14.72 -0.09 2.33
CA VAL A 481 -14.39 -1.26 3.15
C VAL A 481 -15.41 -2.38 2.92
N LEU A 482 -16.70 -2.08 3.02
CA LEU A 482 -17.75 -3.08 2.82
C LEU A 482 -17.74 -3.64 1.40
N ARG A 483 -17.59 -2.81 0.37
CA ARG A 483 -17.43 -3.27 -1.01
C ARG A 483 -16.19 -4.17 -1.18
N GLY A 484 -15.11 -3.87 -0.48
CA GLY A 484 -13.92 -4.72 -0.40
C GLY A 484 -14.22 -6.08 0.22
N LEU A 485 -14.86 -6.09 1.39
CA LEU A 485 -15.25 -7.31 2.10
C LEU A 485 -16.23 -8.16 1.28
N ILE A 486 -17.26 -7.55 0.68
CA ILE A 486 -18.19 -8.19 -0.26
C ILE A 486 -17.41 -8.92 -1.35
N LYS A 487 -16.47 -8.25 -2.02
CA LYS A 487 -15.66 -8.87 -3.08
C LYS A 487 -14.77 -10.01 -2.59
N CYS A 488 -14.29 -9.92 -1.35
CA CYS A 488 -13.51 -10.99 -0.73
C CYS A 488 -14.40 -12.21 -0.41
N LEU A 489 -15.60 -11.97 0.12
CA LEU A 489 -16.55 -12.99 0.58
C LEU A 489 -17.36 -13.64 -0.55
N ASP A 490 -17.69 -12.89 -1.62
CA ASP A 490 -18.47 -13.37 -2.76
C ASP A 490 -17.71 -14.38 -3.65
N ARG A 491 -16.46 -14.73 -3.30
CA ARG A 491 -15.71 -15.70 -4.08
C ARG A 491 -16.21 -17.12 -3.78
N PRO A 492 -16.79 -17.86 -4.75
CA PRO A 492 -17.39 -19.18 -4.54
C PRO A 492 -16.39 -20.26 -4.04
N ARG A 493 -15.08 -19.97 -4.09
CA ARG A 493 -14.03 -20.87 -3.58
C ARG A 493 -13.63 -20.63 -2.14
N TRP A 494 -14.02 -19.54 -1.48
CA TRP A 494 -13.55 -19.25 -0.12
C TRP A 494 -13.97 -20.34 0.88
N LEU A 495 -15.22 -20.80 0.79
CA LEU A 495 -15.75 -21.94 1.57
C LEU A 495 -15.06 -23.27 1.21
N SER A 496 -14.62 -23.44 -0.04
CA SER A 496 -13.87 -24.63 -0.45
C SER A 496 -12.40 -24.57 -0.01
N LEU A 497 -11.82 -23.38 0.16
CA LEU A 497 -10.42 -23.18 0.53
C LEU A 497 -10.18 -23.58 1.98
N SER A 498 -11.06 -23.19 2.90
CA SER A 498 -10.97 -23.59 4.31
C SER A 498 -11.19 -25.10 4.53
N GLN A 499 -12.10 -25.73 3.76
CA GLN A 499 -12.29 -27.19 3.77
C GLN A 499 -11.13 -27.95 3.11
N ARG A 500 -10.45 -27.37 2.10
CA ARG A 500 -9.31 -28.00 1.41
C ARG A 500 -7.98 -27.80 2.15
N LEU A 501 -7.81 -26.70 2.87
CA LEU A 501 -6.64 -26.44 3.72
C LEU A 501 -6.56 -27.38 4.94
N SER A 502 -7.69 -27.91 5.39
CA SER A 502 -7.73 -28.83 6.54
C SER A 502 -7.53 -30.31 6.17
N SER A 503 -7.56 -30.68 4.88
CA SER A 503 -7.62 -32.10 4.51
C SER A 503 -6.39 -32.65 3.78
N HIS A 504 -5.76 -32.02 2.78
CA HIS A 504 -4.65 -32.68 2.05
C HIS A 504 -3.59 -31.68 1.52
N GLY A 505 -2.32 -31.99 1.76
CA GLY A 505 -1.19 -31.38 1.07
C GLY A 505 -1.16 -31.77 -0.43
N LEU A 506 -0.74 -30.82 -1.25
CA LEU A 506 -0.24 -30.89 -2.64
C LEU A 506 -0.74 -32.02 -3.57
N GLN A 507 -1.22 -31.58 -4.74
CA GLN A 507 -1.65 -32.31 -5.97
C GLN A 507 -3.16 -32.52 -6.07
N PHE A 508 -3.89 -31.61 -6.76
CA PHE A 508 -5.08 -31.95 -7.57
C PHE A 508 -5.63 -30.71 -8.30
N LEU A 509 -5.25 -30.53 -9.57
CA LEU A 509 -5.95 -29.64 -10.52
C LEU A 509 -6.04 -30.36 -11.87
N GLN A 510 -7.05 -31.22 -12.06
CA GLN A 510 -7.52 -31.60 -13.39
C GLN A 510 -9.03 -31.89 -13.39
N ARG A 511 -9.74 -31.24 -14.34
CA ARG A 511 -11.14 -31.44 -14.82
C ARG A 511 -12.23 -30.81 -13.94
N SER A 512 -13.27 -30.12 -14.42
CA SER A 512 -13.90 -29.97 -15.74
C SER A 512 -14.77 -28.67 -15.76
N PRO A 513 -15.39 -28.28 -16.90
CA PRO A 513 -15.66 -26.88 -17.27
C PRO A 513 -17.11 -26.40 -17.07
N LYS A 514 -17.23 -25.07 -17.21
CA LYS A 514 -18.40 -24.23 -17.54
C LYS A 514 -18.78 -23.27 -16.40
N ILE A 515 -18.56 -21.98 -16.65
CA ILE A 515 -19.50 -20.85 -16.51
C ILE A 515 -18.73 -19.55 -16.86
N ARG A 516 -19.45 -18.57 -17.42
CA ARG A 516 -18.98 -17.47 -18.28
C ARG A 516 -18.44 -16.24 -17.52
N ARG A 517 -17.59 -15.51 -18.26
CA ARG A 517 -17.07 -14.12 -18.16
C ARG A 517 -17.49 -13.27 -16.95
N ILE A 518 -16.48 -12.76 -16.24
CA ILE A 518 -16.57 -11.60 -15.34
C ILE A 518 -15.46 -10.62 -15.75
N ASP A 519 -15.80 -9.33 -15.87
CA ASP A 519 -14.94 -8.27 -16.40
C ASP A 519 -13.80 -7.86 -15.45
N CYS A 520 -12.63 -7.64 -16.04
CA CYS A 520 -11.31 -7.38 -15.41
C CYS A 520 -11.15 -5.98 -14.76
N VAL A 521 -12.20 -5.41 -14.14
CA VAL A 521 -12.19 -4.04 -13.56
C VAL A 521 -11.19 -3.87 -12.39
N GLY A 522 -10.60 -4.96 -11.88
CA GLY A 522 -9.61 -4.91 -10.80
C GLY A 522 -8.26 -4.29 -11.17
N LEU A 523 -7.86 -4.35 -12.44
CA LEU A 523 -6.54 -3.90 -12.92
C LEU A 523 -6.40 -2.38 -13.08
N HIS A 524 -7.50 -1.63 -12.98
CA HIS A 524 -7.53 -0.17 -13.23
C HIS A 524 -7.65 0.67 -11.96
N ARG A 525 -7.55 0.06 -10.78
CA ARG A 525 -7.68 0.80 -9.52
C ARG A 525 -6.34 1.39 -9.13
N SER A 526 -6.32 2.71 -8.93
CA SER A 526 -5.35 3.26 -8.00
C SER A 526 -5.64 2.76 -6.61
N ILE A 527 -4.56 2.50 -5.90
CA ILE A 527 -4.63 2.17 -4.49
C ILE A 527 -4.01 3.37 -3.80
N GLY A 528 -4.86 4.18 -3.18
CA GLY A 528 -4.42 5.39 -2.47
C GLY A 528 -3.58 5.09 -1.23
N ASN A 529 -3.64 3.86 -0.70
CA ASN A 529 -2.91 3.43 0.50
C ASN A 529 -2.30 2.04 0.27
N VAL A 530 -0.98 1.89 0.44
CA VAL A 530 -0.36 0.57 0.49
C VAL A 530 -0.83 -0.11 1.78
N PRO A 531 -1.43 -1.32 1.74
CA PRO A 531 -1.67 -2.09 2.95
C PRO A 531 -0.35 -2.23 3.68
N ILE A 532 -0.26 -1.64 4.87
CA ILE A 532 0.97 -1.68 5.68
C ILE A 532 1.02 -3.09 6.28
N GLY A 533 1.71 -4.00 5.57
CA GLY A 533 1.94 -5.36 5.99
C GLY A 533 3.14 -5.41 6.91
N GLY A 534 2.90 -5.76 8.17
CA GLY A 534 3.91 -6.09 9.16
C GLY A 534 3.24 -6.90 10.26
N THR A 535 3.98 -7.35 11.26
CA THR A 535 3.38 -7.67 12.56
C THR A 535 2.87 -6.36 13.17
N TYR A 536 1.82 -5.76 12.60
CA TYR A 536 0.94 -4.94 13.39
C TYR A 536 0.49 -5.87 14.49
N ASP A 537 1.06 -5.58 15.64
CA ASP A 537 0.72 -6.28 16.83
C ASP A 537 -0.81 -6.22 16.96
N ARG A 538 -1.42 -7.38 17.21
CA ARG A 538 -2.87 -7.56 17.18
C ARG A 538 -3.56 -6.63 18.19
N PHE A 539 -2.78 -6.06 19.11
CA PHE A 539 -3.16 -5.09 20.13
C PHE A 539 -3.08 -3.62 19.69
N LEU A 540 -2.41 -3.30 18.58
CA LEU A 540 -2.22 -1.92 18.07
C LEU A 540 -3.27 -1.50 17.04
N ALA A 541 -4.33 -2.30 16.82
CA ALA A 541 -5.45 -1.86 16.01
C ALA A 541 -6.02 -0.57 16.63
N HIS A 542 -5.93 0.52 15.87
CA HIS A 542 -6.50 1.82 16.23
C HIS A 542 -7.81 1.98 15.50
N GLY A 543 -8.90 2.27 16.23
CA GLY A 543 -10.21 2.47 15.60
C GLY A 543 -11.06 1.21 15.51
N TRP A 544 -11.20 0.71 14.28
CA TRP A 544 -12.17 -0.32 13.92
C TRP A 544 -11.48 -1.63 13.52
N LEU A 545 -12.08 -2.76 13.89
CA LEU A 545 -11.61 -4.10 13.57
C LEU A 545 -12.76 -4.94 13.00
N PHE A 546 -12.63 -5.46 11.79
CA PHE A 546 -13.53 -6.50 11.29
C PHE A 546 -12.96 -7.87 11.60
N VAL A 547 -13.77 -8.70 12.25
CA VAL A 547 -13.39 -10.06 12.57
C VAL A 547 -14.33 -11.04 11.89
N LEU A 548 -13.74 -12.02 11.23
CA LEU A 548 -14.43 -13.15 10.65
C LEU A 548 -13.84 -14.44 11.21
N ASP A 549 -14.63 -15.17 11.99
CA ASP A 549 -14.27 -16.48 12.51
C ASP A 549 -14.96 -17.59 11.73
N TYR A 550 -14.16 -18.41 11.06
CA TYR A 550 -14.59 -19.59 10.33
C TYR A 550 -14.11 -20.88 11.01
N SER A 551 -14.15 -20.93 12.35
CA SER A 551 -13.77 -22.14 13.07
C SER A 551 -14.53 -23.37 12.54
N SER A 552 -13.84 -24.51 12.46
CA SER A 552 -14.35 -25.76 11.85
C SER A 552 -15.53 -26.40 12.60
N ARG A 553 -16.08 -25.73 13.62
CA ARG A 553 -17.29 -26.16 14.29
C ARG A 553 -18.44 -25.81 13.36
N LYS A 554 -19.02 -26.84 12.73
CA LYS A 554 -19.96 -26.79 11.60
C LYS A 554 -21.18 -25.88 11.78
N ASP A 555 -21.40 -25.31 12.97
CA ASP A 555 -22.64 -24.64 13.33
C ASP A 555 -22.46 -23.16 13.74
N LYS A 556 -21.23 -22.61 13.73
CA LYS A 556 -20.93 -21.31 14.36
C LYS A 556 -19.86 -20.50 13.63
N ALA A 557 -20.17 -20.07 12.40
CA ALA A 557 -19.38 -19.02 11.77
C ALA A 557 -19.86 -17.66 12.29
N TRP A 558 -18.95 -16.80 12.74
CA TRP A 558 -19.28 -15.50 13.33
C TRP A 558 -18.60 -14.37 12.59
N TYR A 559 -19.23 -13.20 12.61
CA TYR A 559 -18.60 -11.95 12.20
C TYR A 559 -18.94 -10.82 13.15
N GLY A 560 -18.08 -9.81 13.22
CA GLY A 560 -18.36 -8.59 13.98
C GLY A 560 -17.47 -7.44 13.55
N PHE A 561 -18.02 -6.24 13.60
CA PHE A 561 -17.27 -4.99 13.54
C PHE A 561 -17.02 -4.55 14.99
N ILE A 562 -15.76 -4.50 15.39
CA ILE A 562 -15.35 -4.19 16.76
C ILE A 562 -14.78 -2.76 16.76
N ARG A 563 -15.36 -1.88 17.59
CA ARG A 563 -14.77 -0.58 17.91
C ARG A 563 -14.01 -0.69 19.22
N ILE A 564 -12.75 -0.27 19.20
CA ILE A 564 -11.93 -0.14 20.39
C ILE A 564 -12.09 1.29 20.91
N ASP A 565 -12.57 1.44 22.14
CA ASP A 565 -12.65 2.70 22.87
C ASP A 565 -11.25 3.07 23.35
N GLU A 566 -10.64 4.02 22.66
CA GLU A 566 -9.26 4.43 22.87
C GLU A 566 -9.04 5.07 24.24
N GLU A 567 -10.01 5.83 24.73
CA GLU A 567 -9.92 6.46 26.05
C GLU A 567 -9.99 5.39 27.14
N ALA A 568 -10.93 4.45 27.03
CA ALA A 568 -11.03 3.33 27.96
C ALA A 568 -9.78 2.43 27.89
N ARG A 569 -9.25 2.15 26.69
CA ARG A 569 -8.02 1.38 26.51
C ARG A 569 -6.81 2.09 27.11
N ARG A 570 -6.70 3.40 26.91
CA ARG A 570 -5.61 4.21 27.46
C ARG A 570 -5.67 4.27 28.98
N ALA A 571 -6.83 4.58 29.56
CA ALA A 571 -7.03 4.58 31.00
C ALA A 571 -6.67 3.21 31.60
N SER A 572 -7.12 2.14 30.95
CA SER A 572 -6.78 0.77 31.31
C SER A 572 -5.29 0.46 31.29
N LEU A 573 -4.57 0.89 30.25
CA LEU A 573 -3.13 0.68 30.14
C LEU A 573 -2.39 1.43 31.26
N LEU A 574 -2.77 2.66 31.56
CA LEU A 574 -2.20 3.44 32.67
C LEU A 574 -2.42 2.73 34.00
N ASP A 575 -3.65 2.25 34.27
CA ASP A 575 -3.97 1.47 35.47
C ASP A 575 -3.14 0.18 35.57
N ALA A 576 -2.93 -0.51 34.45
CA ALA A 576 -2.12 -1.73 34.40
C ALA A 576 -0.63 -1.43 34.68
N VAL A 577 -0.08 -0.35 34.12
CA VAL A 577 1.30 0.08 34.36
C VAL A 577 1.48 0.51 35.82
N GLU A 578 0.55 1.29 36.37
CA GLU A 578 0.58 1.67 37.78
C GLU A 578 0.50 0.46 38.71
N ALA A 579 -0.37 -0.50 38.42
CA ALA A 579 -0.47 -1.74 39.20
C ALA A 579 0.84 -2.54 39.15
N ALA A 580 1.48 -2.61 37.97
CA ALA A 580 2.79 -3.25 37.81
C ALA A 580 3.87 -2.55 38.64
N ARG A 581 3.86 -1.22 38.69
CA ARG A 581 4.79 -0.43 39.53
C ARG A 581 4.58 -0.69 41.01
N ARG A 582 3.33 -0.72 41.48
CA ARG A 582 3.01 -1.04 42.89
C ARG A 582 3.52 -2.43 43.26
N ALA A 583 3.26 -3.43 42.41
CA ALA A 583 3.74 -4.80 42.61
C ALA A 583 5.28 -4.89 42.61
N GLN A 584 5.98 -4.13 41.75
CA GLN A 584 7.44 -4.07 41.77
C GLN A 584 7.99 -3.45 43.05
N LYS A 585 7.34 -2.39 43.55
CA LYS A 585 7.74 -1.69 44.78
C LYS A 585 7.59 -2.60 45.99
N GLU A 586 6.43 -3.25 46.13
CA GLU A 586 6.16 -4.24 47.19
C GLU A 586 7.19 -5.36 47.18
N LYS A 587 7.46 -5.96 46.01
CA LYS A 587 8.49 -7.01 45.88
C LYS A 587 9.90 -6.53 46.21
N LYS A 588 10.25 -5.27 45.88
CA LYS A 588 11.56 -4.69 46.21
C LYS A 588 11.73 -4.49 47.72
N GLU A 589 10.65 -4.09 48.40
CA GLU A 589 10.61 -3.97 49.86
C GLU A 589 10.73 -5.36 50.52
N ASP A 590 10.03 -6.38 50.02
CA ASP A 590 10.14 -7.77 50.50
C ASP A 590 11.55 -8.35 50.30
N THR A 591 12.16 -8.10 49.14
CA THR A 591 13.52 -8.59 48.84
C THR A 591 14.59 -7.90 49.70
N MET A 592 14.37 -6.63 50.06
CA MET A 592 15.25 -5.94 51.02
C MET A 592 15.19 -6.58 52.41
N ILE A 593 14.05 -7.17 52.78
CA ILE A 593 13.84 -7.84 54.07
C ILE A 593 14.38 -9.28 54.06
N SER A 594 14.28 -10.01 52.95
CA SER A 594 14.59 -11.46 52.90
C SER A 594 16.06 -11.82 52.65
N GLY A 595 16.89 -10.91 52.12
CA GLY A 595 18.35 -11.11 52.01
C GLY A 595 18.84 -12.06 50.89
N ASP A 596 17.96 -12.80 50.22
CA ASP A 596 18.30 -13.71 49.10
C ASP A 596 18.24 -12.97 47.74
N LYS A 597 19.41 -12.66 47.15
CA LYS A 597 19.53 -11.61 46.11
C LYS A 597 19.56 -12.04 44.64
N GLU A 598 19.69 -13.32 44.29
CA GLU A 598 20.17 -13.65 42.92
C GLU A 598 19.35 -14.67 42.10
N LYS A 599 18.59 -15.58 42.72
CA LYS A 599 17.83 -16.60 41.96
C LYS A 599 16.39 -16.22 41.62
N ASP A 600 15.75 -15.32 42.37
CA ASP A 600 14.31 -14.99 42.18
C ASP A 600 14.01 -13.97 41.07
N ASN A 601 15.01 -13.21 40.62
CA ASN A 601 14.79 -12.07 39.72
C ASN A 601 14.24 -12.46 38.33
N LYS A 602 14.54 -13.66 37.82
CA LYS A 602 14.04 -14.13 36.51
C LYS A 602 12.58 -14.58 36.57
N GLN A 603 12.22 -15.36 37.60
CA GLN A 603 10.86 -15.87 37.78
C GLN A 603 9.89 -14.72 38.09
N THR A 604 10.33 -13.80 38.95
CA THR A 604 9.54 -12.62 39.32
C THR A 604 9.24 -11.71 38.14
N LYS A 605 10.20 -11.57 37.22
CA LYS A 605 10.02 -10.79 35.99
C LYS A 605 8.95 -11.41 35.09
N TYR A 606 9.00 -12.73 34.86
CA TYR A 606 8.03 -13.44 34.03
C TYR A 606 6.60 -13.37 34.60
N GLU A 607 6.46 -13.52 35.92
CA GLU A 607 5.16 -13.40 36.60
C GLU A 607 4.57 -12.00 36.47
N LEU A 608 5.41 -10.96 36.55
CA LEU A 608 4.96 -9.59 36.39
C LEU A 608 4.55 -9.30 34.94
N GLU A 609 5.36 -9.72 33.96
CA GLU A 609 5.02 -9.60 32.54
C GLU A 609 3.70 -10.32 32.23
N SER A 610 3.54 -11.56 32.70
CA SER A 610 2.29 -12.32 32.55
C SER A 610 1.09 -11.71 33.30
N ALA A 611 1.31 -11.06 34.45
CA ALA A 611 0.25 -10.36 35.18
C ALA A 611 -0.19 -9.08 34.45
N VAL A 612 0.77 -8.34 33.89
CA VAL A 612 0.48 -7.17 33.04
C VAL A 612 -0.26 -7.60 31.79
N GLU A 613 0.18 -8.65 31.11
CA GLU A 613 -0.49 -9.21 29.92
C GLU A 613 -1.93 -9.63 30.23
N ARG A 614 -2.17 -10.41 31.30
CA ARG A 614 -3.52 -10.82 31.72
C ARG A 614 -4.41 -9.63 32.06
N ARG A 615 -3.83 -8.58 32.65
CA ARG A 615 -4.56 -7.37 33.04
C ARG A 615 -4.88 -6.50 31.83
N LEU A 616 -3.93 -6.35 30.90
CA LEU A 616 -4.15 -5.68 29.61
C LEU A 616 -5.20 -6.42 28.78
N ALA A 617 -5.15 -7.75 28.76
CA ALA A 617 -6.14 -8.58 28.11
C ALA A 617 -7.53 -8.37 28.70
N ALA A 618 -7.68 -8.42 30.02
CA ALA A 618 -8.96 -8.21 30.69
C ALA A 618 -9.52 -6.80 30.44
N LEU A 619 -8.67 -5.78 30.50
CA LEU A 619 -9.09 -4.39 30.37
C LEU A 619 -9.37 -3.97 28.92
N ALA A 620 -8.69 -4.60 27.95
CA ALA A 620 -9.01 -4.42 26.54
C ALA A 620 -10.44 -4.85 26.19
N LEU A 621 -11.04 -5.78 26.96
CA LEU A 621 -12.40 -6.29 26.70
C LEU A 621 -13.49 -5.27 27.06
N ASP A 622 -13.32 -4.51 28.14
CA ASP A 622 -14.28 -3.49 28.55
C ASP A 622 -14.25 -2.27 27.62
N ALA A 623 -13.12 -2.08 26.94
CA ALA A 623 -12.94 -1.06 25.91
C ALA A 623 -13.50 -1.49 24.54
N MET A 624 -14.04 -2.70 24.36
CA MET A 624 -14.52 -3.16 23.06
C MET A 624 -16.04 -3.11 22.94
N LYS A 625 -16.52 -2.61 21.80
CA LYS A 625 -17.93 -2.68 21.40
C LYS A 625 -18.03 -3.47 20.11
N VAL A 626 -18.89 -4.49 20.08
CA VAL A 626 -19.14 -5.32 18.90
C VAL A 626 -20.44 -4.88 18.25
N TYR A 627 -20.39 -4.72 16.94
CA TYR A 627 -21.51 -4.28 16.11
C TYR A 627 -21.75 -5.29 14.99
N ASP A 628 -23.02 -5.43 14.61
CA ASP A 628 -23.37 -5.94 13.29
C ASP A 628 -23.13 -4.87 12.21
N ILE A 629 -23.49 -5.17 10.96
CA ILE A 629 -23.31 -4.24 9.85
C ILE A 629 -24.08 -2.93 9.99
N ARG A 630 -25.28 -2.94 10.58
CA ARG A 630 -26.14 -1.76 10.75
C ARG A 630 -25.69 -0.92 11.94
N GLY A 631 -25.36 -1.57 13.04
CA GLY A 631 -24.75 -0.94 14.21
C GLY A 631 -23.39 -0.33 13.88
N PHE A 632 -22.60 -0.97 13.01
CA PHE A 632 -21.38 -0.39 12.46
C PHE A 632 -21.69 0.90 11.69
N ALA A 633 -22.66 0.86 10.76
CA ALA A 633 -23.07 2.03 9.99
C ALA A 633 -23.55 3.19 10.89
N ASP A 634 -24.38 2.90 11.89
CA ASP A 634 -24.85 3.89 12.87
C ASP A 634 -23.69 4.47 13.70
N ALA A 635 -22.73 3.64 14.09
CA ALA A 635 -21.61 4.06 14.92
C ALA A 635 -20.62 4.93 14.12
N VAL A 636 -20.25 4.55 12.89
CA VAL A 636 -19.36 5.37 12.05
C VAL A 636 -20.04 6.69 11.64
N GLU A 637 -21.35 6.70 11.44
CA GLU A 637 -22.11 7.94 11.19
C GLU A 637 -22.09 8.88 12.41
N LYS A 638 -22.24 8.35 13.62
CA LYS A 638 -22.09 9.13 14.86
C LYS A 638 -20.68 9.69 15.07
N GLU A 639 -19.66 9.02 14.55
CA GLU A 639 -18.29 9.54 14.53
C GLU A 639 -18.14 10.72 13.54
N GLY A 640 -19.07 10.87 12.59
CA GLY A 640 -19.02 11.86 11.52
C GLY A 640 -18.50 11.30 10.18
N ARG A 641 -18.37 9.98 10.05
CA ARG A 641 -18.00 9.33 8.78
C ARG A 641 -19.24 9.11 7.91
N PRO A 642 -19.09 9.06 6.59
CA PRO A 642 -20.18 8.70 5.68
C PRO A 642 -20.77 7.33 6.01
N ARG A 643 -22.09 7.30 6.26
CA ARG A 643 -22.84 6.06 6.41
C ARG A 643 -22.78 5.27 5.09
N PRO A 644 -22.45 3.96 5.10
CA PRO A 644 -22.59 3.15 3.91
C PRO A 644 -24.01 3.17 3.35
N SER A 645 -24.15 3.15 2.02
CA SER A 645 -25.45 3.04 1.36
C SER A 645 -26.19 1.74 1.74
N GLU A 646 -27.51 1.79 1.83
CA GLU A 646 -28.35 0.60 2.11
C GLU A 646 -28.09 -0.55 1.12
N ASP A 647 -27.88 -0.25 -0.17
CA ASP A 647 -27.60 -1.28 -1.18
C ASP A 647 -26.32 -2.08 -0.88
N VAL A 648 -25.27 -1.40 -0.41
CA VAL A 648 -24.00 -2.05 -0.04
C VAL A 648 -24.16 -2.87 1.23
N MET A 649 -24.88 -2.35 2.22
CA MET A 649 -25.16 -3.11 3.44
C MET A 649 -26.00 -4.35 3.14
N ALA A 650 -27.05 -4.23 2.34
CA ALA A 650 -27.89 -5.35 1.91
C ALA A 650 -27.08 -6.40 1.12
N ALA A 651 -26.19 -5.96 0.21
CA ALA A 651 -25.30 -6.88 -0.51
C ALA A 651 -24.33 -7.63 0.42
N PHE A 652 -23.82 -6.96 1.47
CA PHE A 652 -23.00 -7.59 2.49
C PHE A 652 -23.81 -8.61 3.31
N GLU A 653 -25.00 -8.24 3.80
CA GLU A 653 -25.93 -9.10 4.52
C GLU A 653 -26.30 -10.35 3.69
N GLU A 654 -26.55 -10.19 2.39
CA GLU A 654 -26.88 -11.29 1.48
C GLU A 654 -25.72 -12.30 1.34
N ILE A 655 -24.50 -11.81 1.18
CA ILE A 655 -23.30 -12.66 1.03
C ILE A 655 -23.01 -13.40 2.34
N ILE A 656 -23.05 -12.70 3.47
CA ILE A 656 -22.74 -13.29 4.78
C ILE A 656 -23.89 -14.18 5.29
N GLY A 657 -25.12 -13.97 4.80
CA GLY A 657 -26.28 -14.82 5.07
C GLY A 657 -26.27 -16.15 4.29
N GLY A 658 -25.38 -16.33 3.31
CA GLY A 658 -25.23 -17.58 2.57
C GLY A 658 -26.30 -17.85 1.50
N ASN A 659 -27.13 -16.87 1.14
CA ASN A 659 -28.29 -17.07 0.26
C ASN A 659 -27.94 -17.15 -1.24
N LYS A 660 -26.72 -16.76 -1.66
CA LYS A 660 -26.37 -16.60 -3.09
C LYS A 660 -26.00 -17.89 -3.82
N TYR A 661 -25.59 -18.93 -3.11
CA TYR A 661 -25.07 -20.14 -3.73
C TYR A 661 -25.85 -21.38 -3.29
N PRO A 662 -26.86 -21.83 -4.07
CA PRO A 662 -27.40 -23.17 -3.89
C PRO A 662 -26.26 -24.15 -4.20
N ILE A 663 -25.65 -24.71 -3.16
CA ILE A 663 -24.58 -25.70 -3.30
C ILE A 663 -25.22 -26.94 -3.93
N PRO A 664 -24.85 -27.34 -5.16
CA PRO A 664 -25.38 -28.56 -5.74
C PRO A 664 -24.89 -29.74 -4.89
N GLU A 665 -25.84 -30.49 -4.32
CA GLU A 665 -25.62 -31.78 -3.64
C GLU A 665 -24.93 -31.79 -2.26
N GLN A 666 -24.84 -30.68 -1.52
CA GLN A 666 -24.61 -30.77 -0.06
C GLN A 666 -25.94 -30.99 0.66
N THR A 667 -26.05 -32.08 1.42
CA THR A 667 -27.24 -32.47 2.21
C THR A 667 -27.50 -31.57 3.42
N SER A 668 -26.76 -30.47 3.57
CA SER A 668 -26.87 -29.53 4.67
C SER A 668 -26.90 -28.11 4.08
N PRO A 669 -27.91 -27.29 4.37
CA PRO A 669 -27.92 -25.89 3.94
C PRO A 669 -26.69 -25.16 4.49
N PRO A 670 -26.14 -24.18 3.76
CA PRO A 670 -25.07 -23.33 4.29
C PRO A 670 -25.57 -22.65 5.57
N TYR A 671 -24.77 -22.72 6.64
CA TYR A 671 -25.10 -22.06 7.90
C TYR A 671 -24.87 -20.54 7.73
N PRO A 672 -25.88 -19.70 8.01
CA PRO A 672 -25.69 -18.26 7.97
C PRO A 672 -24.68 -17.86 9.05
N PHE A 673 -23.82 -16.88 8.75
CA PHE A 673 -22.97 -16.31 9.78
C PHE A 673 -23.82 -15.55 10.80
N ARG A 674 -23.54 -15.74 12.08
CA ARG A 674 -24.19 -15.00 13.17
C ARG A 674 -23.33 -13.80 13.57
N VAL A 675 -23.97 -12.71 13.98
CA VAL A 675 -23.28 -11.59 14.64
C VAL A 675 -22.62 -12.09 15.92
N MET A 676 -21.35 -11.78 16.08
CA MET A 676 -20.56 -12.14 17.25
C MET A 676 -21.08 -11.42 18.51
N GLU A 677 -21.34 -12.17 19.57
CA GLU A 677 -21.65 -11.58 20.87
C GLU A 677 -20.36 -11.09 21.55
N LEU A 678 -20.48 -10.14 22.49
CA LEU A 678 -19.31 -9.61 23.21
C LEU A 678 -18.50 -10.74 23.88
N GLY A 679 -19.16 -11.72 24.50
CA GLY A 679 -18.49 -12.87 25.10
C GLY A 679 -17.73 -13.74 24.09
N GLU A 680 -18.21 -13.85 22.85
CA GLU A 680 -17.55 -14.57 21.76
C GLU A 680 -16.31 -13.78 21.27
N ALA A 681 -16.44 -12.46 21.11
CA ALA A 681 -15.32 -11.57 20.80
C ALA A 681 -14.23 -11.64 21.87
N GLN A 682 -14.63 -11.67 23.15
CA GLN A 682 -13.72 -11.82 24.28
C GLN A 682 -12.95 -13.14 24.23
N VAL A 683 -13.61 -14.26 23.94
CA VAL A 683 -12.95 -15.57 23.81
C VAL A 683 -11.97 -15.57 22.63
N LEU A 684 -12.37 -15.02 21.49
CA LEU A 684 -11.50 -14.92 20.33
C LEU A 684 -10.28 -14.05 20.61
N PHE A 685 -10.48 -12.91 21.29
CA PHE A 685 -9.38 -12.07 21.74
C PHE A 685 -8.45 -12.85 22.66
N ARG A 686 -8.96 -13.59 23.66
CA ARG A 686 -8.15 -14.46 24.53
C ARG A 686 -7.34 -15.53 23.78
N VAL A 687 -7.88 -16.06 22.68
CA VAL A 687 -7.13 -16.98 21.80
C VAL A 687 -6.01 -16.24 21.06
N LEU A 688 -6.29 -15.04 20.55
CA LEU A 688 -5.34 -14.23 19.78
C LEU A 688 -4.12 -13.80 20.59
N ILE A 689 -4.31 -13.60 21.90
CA ILE A 689 -3.26 -13.20 22.86
C ILE A 689 -2.53 -14.41 23.47
N GLY A 690 -2.89 -15.63 23.09
CA GLY A 690 -2.22 -16.85 23.54
C GLY A 690 -2.59 -17.35 24.94
N GLU A 691 -3.59 -16.77 25.62
CA GLU A 691 -3.99 -17.16 26.98
C GLU A 691 -4.54 -18.59 27.06
N VAL A 692 -5.11 -19.12 25.98
CA VAL A 692 -5.81 -20.42 26.01
C VAL A 692 -4.86 -21.61 26.19
N ASN A 693 -3.56 -21.46 25.90
CA ASN A 693 -2.58 -22.52 26.15
C ASN A 693 -2.34 -22.79 27.64
N LEU A 694 -2.68 -21.86 28.54
CA LEU A 694 -2.48 -22.03 29.99
C LEU A 694 -3.61 -22.84 30.65
N PHE A 695 -4.84 -22.76 30.14
CA PHE A 695 -5.99 -23.46 30.73
C PHE A 695 -6.02 -24.98 30.48
N HIS A 696 -5.31 -25.47 29.46
CA HIS A 696 -5.18 -26.90 29.20
C HIS A 696 -4.08 -27.58 30.00
N ALA A 697 -3.09 -26.83 30.51
CA ALA A 697 -2.00 -27.37 31.32
C ALA A 697 -2.44 -27.71 32.76
N ASP A 698 -3.45 -27.02 33.32
CA ASP A 698 -4.00 -27.30 34.64
C ASP A 698 -5.10 -28.40 34.66
N ARG A 699 -5.41 -28.99 33.49
CA ARG A 699 -6.38 -30.09 33.34
C ARG A 699 -5.79 -31.40 32.82
N MET A 700 -4.47 -31.48 32.64
CA MET A 700 -3.70 -32.72 32.51
C MET A 700 -2.83 -32.90 33.75
#